data_AF-A0A166QV02-F1
#
_entry.id   AF-A0A166QV02-F1
#
_cell.length_a   1.000
_cell.length_b   1.000
_cell.length_c   1.000
_cell.angle_alpha   90.00
_cell.angle_beta   90.00
_cell.angle_gamma   90.00
#
_symmetry.space_group_name_H-M   'P 1'
#
loop_
_entity.id
_entity.type
_entity.pdbx_description
1 polymer ?
#
loop_
_entity_poly.entity_id
_entity_poly.type
_entity_poly.pdbx_seq_one_letter_code
_entity_poly.pdbx_strand_id
1 'polypeptide(L)'
;MSTTAAMATPTPTGDRAPSQGGIFEGMDPSVFNPSDPIIMFIIQATIVIALTRLLYWPLSKINEPKVIAEVIAGILLGPSVLGRIPGFTDAIFPKASMAPFRLAANIGLVLFLFLVGLEINLSYLLSNWRTAVSVATLDMAIPFGLGVALAYGLYNEYSDDPGIAPISFGVFALFIGVAIAITAFPVLCRILTSLKLLNTTVGVIVLTSGITNDVVGWVLLALCVTLVNAGAGVTAVWILLVSVGFALFLAYAVRPAFMWVLRRTKSLENGPTQGVVALTLMMVLASAFFTSIIGVHSIFGAFMVGLMCPHEGGFAIKLTEKIEDLIATLFVPLFFALSGINTNLGLLDSGKTWGYVIAIIFVAFFSKVIGGTAGARMNGLVWRESFTIGTLMSCKGLVELIVLNIGLQAKILSTRTFTMFVVMALVTTFATTPLVMWLYPPSYQQKLELWKRGKINWDGTPIAHDGADSEDETNKREPASKLLVYLRTDGLSSLLSTISLFTSGQGASNSGKSSTDKIHRSGEKGLVEHAVQIPEDEELPPQELLRIHGCRLVGLTERNSSVMKVSEIEEYAGHDPIIKAFGTSANNASRDVLISGQIAVVPEDSYADTLATQANRLGSDLILVPWSETGTISELPSFYSATIRGDPITSGDFPNLMSNVFDEAKHISAVATYIDSTLLEKADTSDSGTKRPRQLTRHVSGVSMSEQQDPSAARFFSAERRGKKLIRVLYTGAEDDLFAVRLGIQLAQNENLEVNIVDAADPDAEANMQFVRITSKIHASIADRITFNKVPVTKETTSSTIIAELFALQAGEKRATTYILGRSSTTQHGGSNTLGDSSVVDPRKTLGSTAAEAISEVKRLSIVNLSLLVVQAKRLARDPNTLQRKPSVYSSRD
;
A
#
# COMPACT_ATOMS: atom_id res chain seq x y z
N MET A 1 -5.46 -52.40 67.96
CA MET A 1 -4.47 -51.41 68.43
C MET A 1 -4.17 -50.49 67.25
N SER A 2 -4.98 -49.45 67.03
CA SER A 2 -4.90 -48.10 67.64
C SER A 2 -3.87 -47.22 66.93
N THR A 3 -4.35 -46.32 66.06
CA THR A 3 -3.94 -44.90 66.05
C THR A 3 -4.94 -44.12 65.19
N THR A 4 -5.95 -43.56 65.86
CA THR A 4 -6.79 -42.45 65.41
C THR A 4 -5.94 -41.19 65.30
N ALA A 5 -5.73 -40.69 64.09
CA ALA A 5 -5.31 -39.30 63.87
C ALA A 5 -6.53 -38.52 63.40
N ALA A 6 -7.14 -37.78 64.34
CA ALA A 6 -8.21 -36.85 64.06
C ALA A 6 -7.65 -35.69 63.21
N MET A 7 -8.03 -35.62 61.93
CA MET A 7 -7.90 -34.40 61.16
C MET A 7 -8.97 -33.42 61.66
N ALA A 8 -8.51 -32.35 62.30
CA ALA A 8 -9.35 -31.24 62.69
C ALA A 8 -10.04 -30.65 61.45
N THR A 9 -11.36 -30.72 61.40
CA THR A 9 -12.19 -29.90 60.52
C THR A 9 -11.96 -28.43 60.85
N PRO A 10 -11.53 -27.58 59.91
CA PRO A 10 -11.50 -26.15 60.16
C PRO A 10 -12.94 -25.67 60.33
N THR A 11 -13.22 -25.09 61.49
CA THR A 11 -14.42 -24.31 61.78
C THR A 11 -14.62 -23.26 60.68
N PRO A 12 -15.83 -23.09 60.12
CA PRO A 12 -16.07 -22.03 59.15
C PRO A 12 -15.99 -20.70 59.88
N THR A 13 -14.86 -19.98 59.73
CA THR A 13 -14.80 -18.56 60.09
C THR A 13 -15.71 -17.82 59.11
N GLY A 14 -16.95 -17.56 59.55
CA GLY A 14 -18.03 -16.94 58.79
C GLY A 14 -17.84 -15.46 58.47
N ASP A 15 -16.61 -15.02 58.16
CA ASP A 15 -16.30 -13.61 57.86
C ASP A 15 -15.42 -13.44 56.60
N ARG A 16 -15.23 -14.50 55.81
CA ARG A 16 -14.58 -14.39 54.50
C ARG A 16 -15.61 -14.57 53.39
N ALA A 17 -15.64 -13.61 52.46
CA ALA A 17 -16.29 -13.80 51.16
C ALA A 17 -15.79 -15.12 50.53
N PRO A 18 -16.64 -15.85 49.78
CA PRO A 18 -16.23 -17.10 49.13
C PRO A 18 -14.90 -16.88 48.40
N SER A 19 -13.93 -17.75 48.66
CA SER A 19 -12.56 -17.62 48.18
C SER A 19 -12.54 -17.47 46.66
N GLN A 20 -12.30 -16.25 46.16
CA GLN A 20 -11.83 -16.00 44.79
C GLN A 20 -10.32 -16.26 44.68
N GLY A 21 -9.80 -17.20 45.48
CA GLY A 21 -8.39 -17.45 45.66
C GLY A 21 -7.70 -17.91 44.39
N GLY A 22 -6.73 -17.14 43.92
CA GLY A 22 -5.87 -17.59 42.81
C GLY A 22 -5.00 -18.79 43.19
N ILE A 23 -3.99 -19.07 42.35
CA ILE A 23 -3.03 -20.19 42.53
C ILE A 23 -2.48 -20.32 43.96
N PHE A 24 -2.29 -19.21 44.67
CA PHE A 24 -1.78 -19.18 46.05
C PHE A 24 -2.72 -19.77 47.12
N GLU A 25 -4.00 -19.95 46.81
CA GLU A 25 -4.98 -20.65 47.66
C GLU A 25 -5.19 -22.12 47.22
N GLY A 26 -4.39 -22.61 46.27
CA GLY A 26 -4.43 -24.00 45.78
C GLY A 26 -5.47 -24.27 44.69
N MET A 27 -6.11 -23.24 44.12
CA MET A 27 -6.99 -23.39 42.97
C MET A 27 -6.18 -23.54 41.68
N ASP A 28 -6.49 -24.57 40.89
CA ASP A 28 -5.93 -24.75 39.55
C ASP A 28 -6.69 -23.86 38.54
N PRO A 29 -6.03 -22.86 37.92
CA PRO A 29 -6.68 -21.93 36.99
C PRO A 29 -7.14 -22.60 35.68
N SER A 30 -6.69 -23.83 35.40
CA SER A 30 -7.13 -24.61 34.24
C SER A 30 -8.46 -25.34 34.47
N VAL A 31 -8.97 -25.37 35.70
CA VAL A 31 -10.28 -25.98 35.97
C VAL A 31 -11.39 -25.00 35.59
N PHE A 32 -12.27 -25.43 34.68
CA PHE A 32 -13.37 -24.59 34.21
C PHE A 32 -14.37 -24.29 35.34
N ASN A 33 -14.54 -23.01 35.67
CA ASN A 33 -15.59 -22.53 36.56
C ASN A 33 -16.75 -21.94 35.75
N PRO A 34 -17.97 -22.53 35.79
CA PRO A 34 -19.13 -21.99 35.06
C PRO A 34 -19.54 -20.58 35.50
N SER A 35 -19.28 -20.20 36.74
CA SER A 35 -19.60 -18.86 37.27
C SER A 35 -18.57 -17.81 36.86
N ASP A 36 -17.35 -18.22 36.51
CA ASP A 36 -16.29 -17.34 36.02
C ASP A 36 -15.53 -17.99 34.85
N PRO A 37 -16.11 -17.97 33.63
CA PRO A 37 -15.52 -18.63 32.47
C PRO A 37 -14.31 -17.89 31.89
N ILE A 38 -13.95 -16.71 32.43
CA ILE A 38 -13.00 -15.81 31.79
C ILE A 38 -11.57 -16.38 31.76
N ILE A 39 -11.14 -17.05 32.83
CA ILE A 39 -9.77 -17.58 32.96
C ILE A 39 -9.53 -18.63 31.87
N MET A 40 -10.45 -19.59 31.74
CA MET A 40 -10.39 -20.62 30.69
C MET A 40 -10.43 -20.01 29.30
N PHE A 41 -11.30 -19.03 29.06
CA PHE A 41 -11.37 -18.34 27.77
C PHE A 41 -10.05 -17.64 27.41
N ILE A 42 -9.40 -16.98 28.36
CA ILE A 42 -8.09 -16.33 28.16
C ILE A 42 -7.03 -17.37 27.82
N ILE A 43 -7.00 -18.51 28.50
CA ILE A 43 -6.08 -19.61 28.20
C ILE A 43 -6.30 -20.10 26.76
N GLN A 44 -7.55 -20.40 26.39
CA GLN A 44 -7.91 -20.84 25.04
C GLN A 44 -7.51 -19.83 23.97
N ALA A 45 -7.85 -18.56 24.17
CA ALA A 45 -7.52 -17.49 23.23
C ALA A 45 -6.02 -17.30 23.07
N THR A 46 -5.26 -17.37 24.17
CA THR A 46 -3.80 -17.24 24.15
C THR A 46 -3.16 -18.39 23.37
N ILE A 47 -3.61 -19.64 23.61
CA ILE A 47 -3.12 -20.82 22.88
C ILE A 47 -3.42 -20.69 21.38
N VAL A 48 -4.64 -20.31 21.02
CA VAL A 48 -5.05 -20.12 19.62
C VAL A 48 -4.21 -19.04 18.93
N ILE A 49 -4.05 -17.87 19.55
CA ILE A 49 -3.30 -16.74 18.97
C ILE A 49 -1.80 -17.08 18.87
N ALA A 50 -1.23 -17.72 19.90
CA ALA A 50 0.17 -18.12 19.90
C ALA A 50 0.46 -19.14 18.79
N LEU A 51 -0.36 -20.19 18.68
CA LEU A 51 -0.18 -21.23 17.68
C LEU A 51 -0.36 -20.71 16.24
N THR A 52 -1.37 -19.85 16.02
CA THR A 52 -1.58 -19.23 14.70
C THR A 52 -0.42 -18.34 14.28
N ARG A 53 0.14 -17.53 15.19
CA ARG A 53 1.33 -16.72 14.89
C ARG A 53 2.57 -17.57 14.63
N LEU A 54 2.77 -18.63 15.41
CA LEU A 54 3.90 -19.55 15.24
C LEU A 54 3.85 -20.24 13.87
N LEU A 55 2.68 -20.69 13.44
CA LEU A 55 2.47 -21.31 12.12
C LEU A 55 2.55 -20.30 10.98
N TYR A 56 2.16 -19.05 11.22
CA TYR A 56 2.23 -18.02 10.18
C TYR A 56 3.67 -17.63 9.84
N TRP A 57 4.58 -17.62 10.81
CA TRP A 57 5.99 -17.22 10.58
C TRP A 57 6.71 -17.95 9.43
N PRO A 58 6.63 -19.29 9.29
CA PRO A 58 7.17 -19.97 8.11
C PRO A 58 6.29 -19.82 6.87
N LEU A 59 4.96 -19.77 7.01
CA LEU A 59 4.02 -19.66 5.88
C LEU A 59 4.09 -18.29 5.20
N SER A 60 4.39 -17.23 5.94
CA SER A 60 4.56 -15.89 5.36
C SER A 60 5.76 -15.83 4.39
N LYS A 61 6.79 -16.66 4.60
CA LYS A 61 7.96 -16.75 3.69
C LYS A 61 7.63 -17.33 2.32
N ILE A 62 6.52 -18.06 2.20
CA ILE A 62 6.02 -18.61 0.93
C ILE A 62 4.84 -17.79 0.36
N ASN A 63 4.62 -16.58 0.88
CA ASN A 63 3.52 -15.67 0.50
C ASN A 63 2.11 -16.27 0.73
N GLU A 64 1.97 -17.20 1.67
CA GLU A 64 0.65 -17.77 1.98
C GLU A 64 -0.18 -16.83 2.87
N PRO A 65 -1.48 -16.65 2.59
CA PRO A 65 -2.36 -15.84 3.42
C PRO A 65 -2.48 -16.35 4.87
N LYS A 66 -2.47 -15.42 5.83
CA LYS A 66 -2.63 -15.69 7.28
C LYS A 66 -3.79 -16.63 7.64
N VAL A 67 -4.90 -16.57 6.91
CA VAL A 67 -6.07 -17.45 7.13
C VAL A 67 -5.72 -18.94 7.10
N ILE A 68 -4.76 -19.35 6.26
CA ILE A 68 -4.35 -20.76 6.16
C ILE A 68 -3.74 -21.22 7.48
N ALA A 69 -2.86 -20.39 8.07
CA ALA A 69 -2.28 -20.67 9.38
C ALA A 69 -3.37 -20.74 10.48
N GLU A 70 -4.39 -19.89 10.39
CA GLU A 70 -5.51 -19.85 11.34
C GLU A 70 -6.34 -21.13 11.34
N VAL A 71 -6.65 -21.65 10.16
CA VAL A 71 -7.43 -22.88 10.00
C VAL A 71 -6.58 -24.09 10.38
N ILE A 72 -5.32 -24.16 9.95
CA ILE A 72 -4.41 -25.24 10.31
C ILE A 72 -4.23 -25.30 11.83
N ALA A 73 -4.05 -24.15 12.51
CA ALA A 73 -3.97 -24.11 13.97
C ALA A 73 -5.21 -24.71 14.63
N GLY A 74 -6.40 -24.38 14.13
CA GLY A 74 -7.65 -24.98 14.61
C GLY A 74 -7.70 -26.50 14.42
N ILE A 75 -7.27 -27.00 13.26
CA ILE A 75 -7.22 -28.44 12.96
C ILE A 75 -6.22 -29.14 13.89
N LEU A 76 -5.07 -28.51 14.17
CA LEU A 76 -4.08 -29.04 15.11
C LEU A 76 -4.62 -29.10 16.54
N LEU A 77 -5.32 -28.06 17.00
CA LEU A 77 -5.96 -28.01 18.32
C LEU A 77 -7.18 -28.93 18.43
N GLY A 78 -7.79 -29.29 17.30
CA GLY A 78 -8.95 -30.16 17.20
C GLY A 78 -8.67 -31.65 17.42
N PRO A 79 -9.69 -32.50 17.22
CA PRO A 79 -9.60 -33.95 17.39
C PRO A 79 -8.67 -34.63 16.38
N SER A 80 -8.27 -33.90 15.33
CA SER A 80 -7.40 -34.40 14.26
C SER A 80 -5.95 -34.57 14.69
N VAL A 81 -5.44 -33.84 15.69
CA VAL A 81 -4.03 -33.95 16.14
C VAL A 81 -3.93 -33.92 17.66
N LEU A 82 -3.98 -32.74 18.30
CA LEU A 82 -3.76 -32.61 19.75
C LEU A 82 -4.90 -33.20 20.57
N GLY A 83 -6.13 -33.21 20.05
CA GLY A 83 -7.25 -33.89 20.69
C GLY A 83 -7.14 -35.42 20.74
N ARG A 84 -6.12 -36.02 20.11
CA ARG A 84 -5.79 -37.45 20.29
C ARG A 84 -4.95 -37.71 21.54
N ILE A 85 -4.35 -36.67 22.12
CA ILE A 85 -3.58 -36.78 23.37
C ILE A 85 -4.59 -36.96 24.52
N PRO A 86 -4.48 -38.03 25.32
CA PRO A 86 -5.42 -38.28 26.41
C PRO A 86 -5.40 -37.12 27.41
N GLY A 87 -6.58 -36.57 27.72
CA GLY A 87 -6.78 -35.46 28.64
C GLY A 87 -6.57 -34.06 28.06
N PHE A 88 -6.03 -33.89 26.84
CA PHE A 88 -5.81 -32.56 26.25
C PHE A 88 -7.12 -31.80 25.99
N THR A 89 -8.08 -32.45 25.31
CA THR A 89 -9.37 -31.83 24.97
C THR A 89 -10.17 -31.52 26.23
N ASP A 90 -10.17 -32.40 27.23
CA ASP A 90 -10.90 -32.19 28.47
C ASP A 90 -10.27 -31.09 29.34
N ALA A 91 -8.94 -30.93 29.29
CA ALA A 91 -8.23 -29.88 30.03
C ALA A 91 -8.38 -28.49 29.38
N ILE A 92 -8.24 -28.37 28.06
CA ILE A 92 -8.18 -27.06 27.38
C ILE A 92 -9.49 -26.68 26.71
N PHE A 93 -10.25 -27.64 26.18
CA PHE A 93 -11.54 -27.41 25.51
C PHE A 93 -12.68 -28.24 26.13
N PRO A 94 -12.92 -28.17 27.46
CA PRO A 94 -14.03 -28.89 28.07
C PRO A 94 -15.36 -28.42 27.47
N LYS A 95 -16.30 -29.34 27.27
CA LYS A 95 -17.59 -29.06 26.58
C LYS A 95 -18.33 -27.84 27.16
N ALA A 96 -18.24 -27.61 28.47
CA ALA A 96 -18.86 -26.47 29.13
C ALA A 96 -18.23 -25.12 28.77
N SER A 97 -16.91 -25.08 28.49
CA SER A 97 -16.19 -23.87 28.07
C SER A 97 -16.44 -23.48 26.61
N MET A 98 -16.95 -24.41 25.79
CA MET A 98 -17.19 -24.15 24.37
C MET A 98 -18.32 -23.14 24.11
N ALA A 99 -19.26 -22.97 25.04
CA ALA A 99 -20.34 -21.99 24.87
C ALA A 99 -19.81 -20.54 24.90
N PRO A 100 -19.05 -20.10 25.93
CA PRO A 100 -18.36 -18.81 25.92
C PRO A 100 -17.43 -18.62 24.70
N PHE A 101 -16.67 -19.65 24.34
CA PHE A 101 -15.77 -19.60 23.19
C PHE A 101 -16.52 -19.36 21.88
N ARG A 102 -17.61 -20.09 21.64
CA ARG A 102 -18.50 -19.91 20.48
C ARG A 102 -19.14 -18.53 20.45
N LEU A 103 -19.54 -17.99 21.60
CA LEU A 103 -20.10 -16.64 21.68
C LEU A 103 -19.08 -15.60 21.21
N ALA A 104 -17.85 -15.65 21.74
CA ALA A 104 -16.78 -14.73 21.35
C ALA A 104 -16.41 -14.88 19.86
N ALA A 105 -16.30 -16.12 19.36
CA ALA A 105 -16.04 -16.40 17.95
C ALA A 105 -17.14 -15.84 17.03
N ASN A 106 -18.41 -15.99 17.40
CA ASN A 106 -19.55 -15.49 16.62
C ASN A 106 -19.66 -13.95 16.68
N ILE A 107 -19.38 -13.31 17.81
CA ILE A 107 -19.27 -11.84 17.89
C ILE A 107 -18.15 -11.37 16.96
N GLY A 108 -17.02 -12.05 17.02
CA GLY A 108 -15.89 -11.83 16.12
C GLY A 108 -16.28 -11.93 14.65
N LEU A 109 -17.04 -12.96 14.30
CA LEU A 109 -17.59 -13.17 12.97
C LEU A 109 -18.52 -12.03 12.53
N VAL A 110 -19.44 -11.59 13.39
CA VAL A 110 -20.34 -10.46 13.12
C VAL A 110 -19.53 -9.19 12.82
N LEU A 111 -18.52 -8.87 13.63
CA LEU A 111 -17.64 -7.71 13.41
C LEU A 111 -16.78 -7.87 12.15
N PHE A 112 -16.31 -9.08 11.86
CA PHE A 112 -15.58 -9.38 10.64
C PHE A 112 -16.46 -9.18 9.40
N LEU A 113 -17.71 -9.64 9.42
CA LEU A 113 -18.63 -9.42 8.30
C LEU A 113 -19.03 -7.96 8.13
N PHE A 114 -19.09 -7.20 9.21
CA PHE A 114 -19.21 -5.76 9.12
C PHE A 114 -18.02 -5.15 8.35
N LEU A 115 -16.77 -5.54 8.69
CA LEU A 115 -15.58 -5.09 7.96
C LEU A 115 -15.60 -5.50 6.48
N VAL A 116 -16.01 -6.74 6.17
CA VAL A 116 -16.14 -7.18 4.78
C VAL A 116 -17.18 -6.35 4.02
N GLY A 117 -18.33 -6.06 4.64
CA GLY A 117 -19.34 -5.17 4.04
C GLY A 117 -18.82 -3.74 3.85
N LEU A 118 -18.01 -3.25 4.78
CA LEU A 118 -17.37 -1.93 4.73
C LEU A 118 -16.25 -1.85 3.69
N GLU A 119 -15.72 -2.97 3.22
CA GLU A 119 -14.68 -3.06 2.18
C GLU A 119 -15.27 -2.94 0.77
N ILE A 120 -16.58 -3.16 0.62
CA ILE A 120 -17.25 -3.22 -0.67
C ILE A 120 -17.73 -1.83 -1.10
N ASN A 121 -17.04 -1.24 -2.08
CA ASN A 121 -17.47 -0.02 -2.74
C ASN A 121 -18.45 -0.29 -3.89
N LEU A 122 -19.74 -0.12 -3.62
CA LEU A 122 -20.80 -0.29 -4.63
C LEU A 122 -20.69 0.72 -5.80
N SER A 123 -20.17 1.92 -5.56
CA SER A 123 -20.03 2.95 -6.61
C SER A 123 -18.96 2.56 -7.62
N TYR A 124 -17.82 2.04 -7.14
CA TYR A 124 -16.74 1.54 -7.99
C TYR A 124 -17.19 0.34 -8.84
N LEU A 125 -17.95 -0.58 -8.22
CA LEU A 125 -18.53 -1.75 -8.90
C LEU A 125 -19.40 -1.34 -10.11
N LEU A 126 -20.19 -0.27 -9.97
CA LEU A 126 -21.12 0.20 -11.01
C LEU A 126 -20.40 0.87 -12.20
N SER A 127 -19.20 1.42 -12.01
CA SER A 127 -18.45 2.09 -13.09
C SER A 127 -17.86 1.08 -14.10
N ASN A 128 -17.35 -0.06 -13.63
CA ASN A 128 -16.64 -1.07 -14.44
C ASN A 128 -17.47 -2.36 -14.69
N TRP A 129 -18.80 -2.26 -14.60
CA TRP A 129 -19.67 -3.44 -14.49
C TRP A 129 -19.69 -4.36 -15.72
N ARG A 130 -19.50 -3.85 -16.95
CA ARG A 130 -19.70 -4.65 -18.18
C ARG A 130 -18.71 -5.81 -18.29
N THR A 131 -17.42 -5.54 -18.16
CA THR A 131 -16.36 -6.56 -18.27
C THR A 131 -16.37 -7.48 -17.05
N ALA A 132 -16.51 -6.91 -15.85
CA ALA A 132 -16.43 -7.65 -14.59
C ALA A 132 -17.63 -8.59 -14.35
N VAL A 133 -18.85 -8.20 -14.74
CA VAL A 133 -20.06 -9.02 -14.57
C VAL A 133 -20.04 -10.24 -15.48
N SER A 134 -19.50 -10.14 -16.70
CA SER A 134 -19.38 -11.30 -17.59
C SER A 134 -18.44 -12.38 -17.03
N VAL A 135 -17.34 -11.97 -16.39
CA VAL A 135 -16.42 -12.89 -15.71
C VAL A 135 -17.07 -13.47 -14.46
N ALA A 136 -17.67 -12.63 -13.62
CA ALA A 136 -18.33 -13.03 -12.37
C ALA A 136 -19.47 -14.04 -12.63
N THR A 137 -20.31 -13.79 -13.63
CA THR A 137 -21.45 -14.67 -13.95
C THR A 137 -21.01 -16.06 -14.40
N LEU A 138 -20.02 -16.17 -15.28
CA LEU A 138 -19.50 -17.47 -15.73
C LEU A 138 -18.71 -18.18 -14.63
N ASP A 139 -17.93 -17.43 -13.84
CA ASP A 139 -17.18 -17.94 -12.68
C ASP A 139 -18.09 -18.40 -11.52
N MET A 140 -19.33 -17.90 -11.45
CA MET A 140 -20.33 -18.39 -10.49
C MET A 140 -21.15 -19.54 -11.07
N ALA A 141 -21.65 -19.40 -12.31
CA ALA A 141 -22.60 -20.35 -12.89
C ALA A 141 -22.00 -21.73 -13.18
N ILE A 142 -20.78 -21.79 -13.72
CA ILE A 142 -20.13 -23.07 -14.07
C ILE A 142 -19.81 -23.90 -12.82
N PRO A 143 -19.13 -23.36 -11.79
CA PRO A 143 -18.90 -24.08 -10.54
C PRO A 143 -20.18 -24.44 -9.80
N PHE A 144 -21.19 -23.57 -9.83
CA PHE A 144 -22.48 -23.85 -9.22
C PHE A 144 -23.14 -25.08 -9.86
N GLY A 145 -23.21 -25.13 -11.20
CA GLY A 145 -23.80 -26.25 -11.93
C GLY A 145 -23.06 -27.57 -11.68
N LEU A 146 -21.72 -27.54 -11.71
CA LEU A 146 -20.90 -28.72 -11.40
C LEU A 146 -20.97 -29.11 -9.92
N GLY A 147 -21.16 -28.15 -9.03
CA GLY A 147 -21.40 -28.39 -7.61
C GLY A 147 -22.74 -29.09 -7.36
N VAL A 148 -23.80 -28.70 -8.07
CA VAL A 148 -25.10 -29.42 -8.04
C VAL A 148 -24.94 -30.85 -8.55
N ALA A 149 -24.13 -31.07 -9.58
CA ALA A 149 -23.83 -32.43 -10.06
C ALA A 149 -23.09 -33.26 -9.01
N LEU A 150 -22.10 -32.69 -8.32
CA LEU A 150 -21.43 -33.34 -7.18
C LEU A 150 -22.38 -33.60 -6.00
N ALA A 151 -23.32 -32.70 -5.76
CA ALA A 151 -24.28 -32.82 -4.68
C ALA A 151 -25.15 -34.07 -4.82
N TYR A 152 -25.47 -34.50 -6.05
CA TYR A 152 -26.18 -35.76 -6.29
C TYR A 152 -25.46 -36.97 -5.69
N GLY A 153 -24.15 -37.08 -5.98
CA GLY A 153 -23.32 -38.16 -5.45
C GLY A 153 -23.08 -38.07 -3.94
N LEU A 154 -22.94 -36.85 -3.40
CA LEU A 154 -22.77 -36.64 -1.96
C LEU A 154 -24.04 -36.91 -1.16
N TYR A 155 -25.20 -36.49 -1.68
CA TYR A 155 -26.49 -36.69 -1.03
C TYR A 155 -26.81 -38.18 -0.93
N ASN A 156 -26.62 -38.95 -2.01
CA ASN A 156 -26.96 -40.37 -2.00
C ASN A 156 -26.08 -41.23 -1.09
N GLU A 157 -24.83 -40.85 -0.85
CA GLU A 157 -23.90 -41.62 0.00
C GLU A 157 -23.95 -41.16 1.47
N TYR A 158 -24.16 -39.86 1.72
CA TYR A 158 -23.98 -39.25 3.06
C TYR A 158 -25.25 -38.57 3.62
N SER A 159 -26.42 -38.67 3.01
CA SER A 159 -27.67 -38.09 3.56
C SER A 159 -28.04 -38.67 4.93
N ASP A 160 -27.64 -39.92 5.18
CA ASP A 160 -28.02 -40.68 6.38
C ASP A 160 -26.96 -40.59 7.48
N ASP A 161 -25.93 -39.74 7.31
CA ASP A 161 -24.88 -39.56 8.31
C ASP A 161 -25.46 -38.97 9.62
N PRO A 162 -24.93 -39.37 10.78
CA PRO A 162 -25.39 -38.88 12.07
C PRO A 162 -25.22 -37.37 12.19
N GLY A 163 -26.29 -36.68 12.59
CA GLY A 163 -26.29 -35.24 12.83
C GLY A 163 -26.88 -34.39 11.69
N ILE A 164 -27.34 -35.01 10.60
CA ILE A 164 -28.03 -34.34 9.49
C ILE A 164 -29.53 -34.17 9.80
N ALA A 165 -30.10 -33.04 9.37
CA ALA A 165 -31.56 -32.84 9.35
C ALA A 165 -32.16 -33.40 8.05
N PRO A 166 -33.38 -33.96 8.04
CA PRO A 166 -34.02 -34.47 6.83
C PRO A 166 -34.37 -33.32 5.88
N ILE A 167 -33.43 -32.96 5.01
CA ILE A 167 -33.54 -31.87 4.04
C ILE A 167 -33.76 -32.43 2.64
N SER A 168 -34.53 -31.69 1.83
CA SER A 168 -34.75 -32.04 0.43
C SER A 168 -33.45 -31.91 -0.37
N PHE A 169 -33.29 -32.75 -1.38
CA PHE A 169 -32.15 -32.71 -2.29
C PHE A 169 -31.94 -31.30 -2.89
N GLY A 170 -33.02 -30.58 -3.22
CA GLY A 170 -32.93 -29.24 -3.79
C GLY A 170 -32.22 -28.23 -2.89
N VAL A 171 -32.47 -28.28 -1.57
CA VAL A 171 -31.81 -27.39 -0.60
C VAL A 171 -30.35 -27.80 -0.38
N PHE A 172 -30.07 -29.10 -0.32
CA PHE A 172 -28.70 -29.62 -0.23
C PHE A 172 -27.88 -29.26 -1.48
N ALA A 173 -28.45 -29.45 -2.67
CA ALA A 173 -27.81 -29.14 -3.94
C ALA A 173 -27.56 -27.64 -4.11
N LEU A 174 -28.51 -26.79 -3.72
CA LEU A 174 -28.34 -25.34 -3.67
C LEU A 174 -27.16 -24.99 -2.74
N PHE A 175 -27.11 -25.55 -1.54
CA PHE A 175 -26.05 -25.27 -0.58
C PHE A 175 -24.67 -25.70 -1.08
N ILE A 176 -24.54 -26.92 -1.62
CA ILE A 176 -23.27 -27.43 -2.17
C ILE A 176 -22.85 -26.64 -3.41
N GLY A 177 -23.78 -26.30 -4.29
CA GLY A 177 -23.52 -25.44 -5.45
C GLY A 177 -22.98 -24.08 -5.02
N VAL A 178 -23.59 -23.44 -4.01
CA VAL A 178 -23.12 -22.18 -3.43
C VAL A 178 -21.75 -22.34 -2.77
N ALA A 179 -21.53 -23.38 -1.98
CA ALA A 179 -20.25 -23.63 -1.30
C ALA A 179 -19.08 -23.81 -2.30
N ILE A 180 -19.33 -24.44 -3.45
CA ILE A 180 -18.32 -24.60 -4.50
C ILE A 180 -18.09 -23.31 -5.29
N ALA A 181 -19.16 -22.53 -5.51
CA ALA A 181 -19.14 -21.35 -6.36
C ALA A 181 -18.73 -20.04 -5.67
N ILE A 182 -18.72 -19.96 -4.34
CA ILE A 182 -18.26 -18.77 -3.62
C ILE A 182 -16.73 -18.60 -3.76
N THR A 183 -16.32 -17.39 -4.12
CA THR A 183 -14.92 -16.92 -4.08
C THR A 183 -14.75 -16.01 -2.86
N ALA A 184 -13.53 -15.88 -2.32
CA ALA A 184 -13.28 -15.02 -1.16
C ALA A 184 -12.53 -13.74 -1.55
N PHE A 185 -13.25 -12.64 -1.74
CA PHE A 185 -12.65 -11.33 -2.09
C PHE A 185 -11.51 -10.88 -1.16
N PRO A 186 -11.61 -10.95 0.19
CA PRO A 186 -10.53 -10.45 1.05
C PRO A 186 -9.21 -11.21 0.88
N VAL A 187 -9.28 -12.54 0.68
CA VAL A 187 -8.09 -13.38 0.47
C VAL A 187 -7.51 -13.15 -0.91
N LEU A 188 -8.37 -13.04 -1.92
CA LEU A 188 -8.00 -12.70 -3.29
C LEU A 188 -7.25 -11.37 -3.37
N CYS A 189 -7.74 -10.34 -2.69
CA CYS A 189 -7.09 -9.04 -2.67
C CYS A 189 -5.72 -9.09 -2.00
N ARG A 190 -5.59 -9.84 -0.89
CA ARG A 190 -4.28 -10.08 -0.24
C ARG A 190 -3.30 -10.83 -1.14
N ILE A 191 -3.75 -11.83 -1.89
CA ILE A 191 -2.90 -12.54 -2.86
C ILE A 191 -2.44 -11.56 -3.95
N LEU A 192 -3.34 -10.80 -4.57
CA LEU A 192 -2.98 -9.78 -5.56
C LEU A 192 -2.01 -8.72 -5.03
N THR A 193 -2.20 -8.32 -3.76
CA THR A 193 -1.32 -7.41 -3.02
C THR A 193 0.09 -7.99 -2.91
N SER A 194 0.21 -9.22 -2.41
CA SER A 194 1.51 -9.90 -2.24
C SER A 194 2.24 -10.12 -3.57
N LEU A 195 1.48 -10.32 -4.66
CA LEU A 195 2.02 -10.53 -6.00
C LEU A 195 2.21 -9.23 -6.80
N LYS A 196 1.94 -8.06 -6.21
CA LYS A 196 2.04 -6.73 -6.83
C LYS A 196 1.18 -6.59 -8.10
N LEU A 197 0.05 -7.31 -8.16
CA LEU A 197 -0.84 -7.37 -9.34
C LEU A 197 -2.04 -6.41 -9.29
N LEU A 198 -2.27 -5.73 -8.17
CA LEU A 198 -3.48 -4.90 -7.94
C LEU A 198 -3.75 -3.87 -9.05
N ASN A 199 -2.68 -3.23 -9.55
CA ASN A 199 -2.78 -2.17 -10.55
C ASN A 199 -2.78 -2.68 -12.01
N THR A 200 -2.68 -4.00 -12.22
CA THR A 200 -2.71 -4.59 -13.56
C THR A 200 -4.14 -4.77 -14.05
N THR A 201 -4.35 -4.88 -15.36
CA THR A 201 -5.68 -5.19 -15.94
C THR A 201 -6.27 -6.48 -15.35
N VAL A 202 -5.42 -7.48 -15.11
CA VAL A 202 -5.80 -8.74 -14.44
C VAL A 202 -6.29 -8.48 -13.02
N GLY A 203 -5.55 -7.69 -12.24
CA GLY A 203 -5.93 -7.32 -10.87
C GLY A 203 -7.29 -6.61 -10.80
N VAL A 204 -7.51 -5.59 -11.64
CA VAL A 204 -8.78 -4.83 -11.66
C VAL A 204 -9.98 -5.71 -12.00
N ILE A 205 -9.87 -6.58 -13.02
CA ILE A 205 -10.94 -7.51 -13.39
C ILE A 205 -11.22 -8.48 -12.24
N VAL A 206 -10.17 -9.08 -11.67
CA VAL A 206 -10.27 -10.05 -10.57
C VAL A 206 -10.91 -9.43 -9.33
N LEU A 207 -10.51 -8.21 -8.93
CA LEU A 207 -11.10 -7.51 -7.79
C LEU A 207 -12.58 -7.21 -8.02
N THR A 208 -12.92 -6.63 -9.17
CA THR A 208 -14.31 -6.23 -9.48
C THR A 208 -15.23 -7.45 -9.61
N SER A 209 -14.76 -8.53 -10.24
CA SER A 209 -15.49 -9.80 -10.32
C SER A 209 -15.60 -10.49 -8.95
N GLY A 210 -14.56 -10.45 -8.13
CA GLY A 210 -14.57 -10.95 -6.75
C GLY A 210 -15.63 -10.26 -5.89
N ILE A 211 -15.71 -8.93 -5.92
CA ILE A 211 -16.75 -8.15 -5.21
C ILE A 211 -18.14 -8.57 -5.68
N THR A 212 -18.34 -8.72 -6.99
CA THR A 212 -19.62 -9.16 -7.56
C THR A 212 -20.01 -10.54 -7.04
N ASN A 213 -19.06 -11.48 -7.05
CA ASN A 213 -19.26 -12.84 -6.57
C ASN A 213 -19.55 -12.89 -5.07
N ASP A 214 -18.89 -12.08 -4.25
CA ASP A 214 -19.15 -11.98 -2.82
C ASP A 214 -20.59 -11.50 -2.56
N VAL A 215 -21.03 -10.41 -3.20
CA VAL A 215 -22.40 -9.89 -3.04
C VAL A 215 -23.45 -10.93 -3.46
N VAL A 216 -23.27 -11.57 -4.62
CA VAL A 216 -24.18 -12.62 -5.10
C VAL A 216 -24.14 -13.83 -4.17
N GLY A 217 -22.96 -14.24 -3.71
CA GLY A 217 -22.77 -15.34 -2.78
C GLY A 217 -23.51 -15.15 -1.47
N TRP A 218 -23.50 -13.94 -0.90
CA TRP A 218 -24.26 -13.62 0.31
C TRP A 218 -25.78 -13.67 0.07
N VAL A 219 -26.27 -13.18 -1.06
CA VAL A 219 -27.69 -13.29 -1.42
C VAL A 219 -28.10 -14.76 -1.54
N LEU A 220 -27.30 -15.58 -2.22
CA LEU A 220 -27.55 -17.01 -2.37
C LEU A 220 -27.46 -17.75 -1.04
N LEU A 221 -26.51 -17.39 -0.16
CA LEU A 221 -26.40 -17.99 1.17
C LEU A 221 -27.59 -17.63 2.05
N ALA A 222 -28.02 -16.36 2.04
CA ALA A 222 -29.21 -15.92 2.78
C ALA A 222 -30.45 -16.70 2.33
N LEU A 223 -30.59 -16.91 1.02
CA LEU A 223 -31.62 -17.75 0.43
C LEU A 223 -31.52 -19.20 0.96
N CYS A 224 -30.34 -19.82 0.91
CA CYS A 224 -30.11 -21.18 1.41
C CYS A 224 -30.55 -21.34 2.86
N VAL A 225 -30.06 -20.47 3.75
CA VAL A 225 -30.36 -20.52 5.19
C VAL A 225 -31.85 -20.31 5.45
N THR A 226 -32.47 -19.38 4.71
CA THR A 226 -33.91 -19.10 4.82
C THR A 226 -34.74 -20.32 4.43
N LEU A 227 -34.40 -21.01 3.34
CA LEU A 227 -35.10 -22.21 2.90
C LEU A 227 -34.98 -23.36 3.91
N VAL A 228 -33.82 -23.50 4.56
CA VAL A 228 -33.56 -24.53 5.58
C VAL A 228 -34.36 -24.26 6.86
N ASN A 229 -34.37 -23.01 7.31
CA ASN A 229 -35.03 -22.63 8.57
C ASN A 229 -36.55 -22.58 8.46
N ALA A 230 -37.08 -22.34 7.25
CA ALA A 230 -38.49 -22.01 7.09
C ALA A 230 -39.46 -23.17 7.40
N GLY A 231 -39.04 -24.44 7.34
CA GLY A 231 -39.88 -25.63 7.56
C GLY A 231 -41.02 -25.84 6.53
N ALA A 232 -41.64 -24.76 6.04
CA ALA A 232 -42.64 -24.66 4.99
C ALA A 232 -42.26 -23.49 4.05
N GLY A 233 -42.44 -23.68 2.72
CA GLY A 233 -42.02 -22.70 1.71
C GLY A 233 -42.66 -21.31 1.85
N VAL A 234 -43.87 -21.21 2.43
CA VAL A 234 -44.55 -19.93 2.65
C VAL A 234 -43.82 -19.08 3.70
N THR A 235 -43.32 -19.68 4.77
CA THR A 235 -42.54 -18.99 5.80
C THR A 235 -41.23 -18.45 5.22
N ALA A 236 -40.60 -19.20 4.30
CA ALA A 236 -39.38 -18.77 3.62
C ALA A 236 -39.60 -17.47 2.82
N VAL A 237 -40.74 -17.37 2.12
CA VAL A 237 -41.10 -16.18 1.36
C VAL A 237 -41.31 -14.98 2.29
N TRP A 238 -41.97 -15.16 3.44
CA TRP A 238 -42.12 -14.09 4.43
C TRP A 238 -40.79 -13.63 5.02
N ILE A 239 -39.91 -14.56 5.39
CA ILE A 239 -38.55 -14.25 5.89
C ILE A 239 -37.78 -13.44 4.83
N LEU A 240 -37.85 -13.87 3.56
CA LEU A 240 -37.20 -13.17 2.45
C LEU A 240 -37.78 -11.77 2.24
N LEU A 241 -39.12 -11.62 2.25
CA LEU A 241 -39.79 -10.33 2.05
C LEU A 241 -39.46 -9.35 3.18
N VAL A 242 -39.47 -9.82 4.44
CA VAL A 242 -39.06 -9.01 5.60
C VAL A 242 -37.58 -8.64 5.52
N SER A 243 -36.71 -9.56 5.09
CA SER A 243 -35.28 -9.28 4.91
C SER A 243 -35.03 -8.22 3.84
N VAL A 244 -35.73 -8.30 2.70
CA VAL A 244 -35.69 -7.28 1.65
C VAL A 244 -36.25 -5.95 2.17
N GLY A 245 -37.38 -5.99 2.88
CA GLY A 245 -37.97 -4.80 3.51
C GLY A 245 -37.02 -4.13 4.50
N PHE A 246 -36.29 -4.93 5.29
CA PHE A 246 -35.27 -4.44 6.20
C PHE A 246 -34.07 -3.83 5.46
N ALA A 247 -33.61 -4.45 4.37
CA ALA A 247 -32.56 -3.89 3.52
C ALA A 247 -32.98 -2.53 2.94
N LEU A 248 -34.21 -2.42 2.45
CA LEU A 248 -34.78 -1.16 1.97
C LEU A 248 -34.89 -0.13 3.10
N PHE A 249 -35.33 -0.54 4.30
CA PHE A 249 -35.37 0.33 5.46
C PHE A 249 -33.98 0.85 5.85
N LEU A 250 -32.95 0.00 5.88
CA LEU A 250 -31.58 0.45 6.12
C LEU A 250 -31.11 1.42 5.02
N ALA A 251 -31.38 1.11 3.75
CA ALA A 251 -30.94 1.91 2.62
C ALA A 251 -31.63 3.28 2.53
N TYR A 252 -32.93 3.37 2.83
CA TYR A 252 -33.73 4.58 2.60
C TYR A 252 -34.09 5.36 3.87
N ALA A 253 -34.05 4.76 5.07
CA ALA A 253 -34.32 5.46 6.32
C ALA A 253 -33.06 5.63 7.17
N VAL A 254 -32.32 4.54 7.43
CA VAL A 254 -31.16 4.57 8.33
C VAL A 254 -29.95 5.24 7.68
N ARG A 255 -29.64 4.91 6.42
CA ARG A 255 -28.51 5.51 5.68
C ARG A 255 -28.59 7.04 5.60
N PRO A 256 -29.70 7.68 5.19
CA PRO A 256 -29.76 9.15 5.16
C PRO A 256 -29.69 9.77 6.55
N ALA A 257 -30.31 9.15 7.57
CA ALA A 257 -30.19 9.61 8.95
C ALA A 257 -28.73 9.54 9.45
N PHE A 258 -28.03 8.44 9.14
CA PHE A 258 -26.64 8.26 9.48
C PHE A 258 -25.74 9.26 8.73
N MET A 259 -25.97 9.49 7.44
CA MET A 259 -25.29 10.54 6.66
C MET A 259 -25.52 11.94 7.23
N TRP A 260 -26.73 12.24 7.70
CA TRP A 260 -27.02 13.52 8.36
C TRP A 260 -26.19 13.71 9.64
N VAL A 261 -26.09 12.66 10.47
CA VAL A 261 -25.23 12.67 11.68
C VAL A 261 -23.76 12.85 11.31
N LEU A 262 -23.27 12.13 10.30
CA LEU A 262 -21.88 12.22 9.84
C LEU A 262 -21.52 13.61 9.34
N ARG A 263 -22.40 14.26 8.57
CA ARG A 263 -22.21 15.64 8.10
C ARG A 263 -22.24 16.64 9.26
N ARG A 264 -23.19 16.48 10.20
CA ARG A 264 -23.30 17.37 11.37
C ARG A 264 -22.08 17.29 12.29
N THR A 265 -21.50 16.10 12.43
CA THR A 265 -20.31 15.86 13.27
C THR A 265 -18.99 16.14 12.54
N LYS A 266 -19.02 16.49 11.24
CA LYS A 266 -17.85 16.63 10.36
C LYS A 266 -16.93 15.39 10.34
N SER A 267 -17.50 14.21 10.62
CA SER A 267 -16.73 12.96 10.71
C SER A 267 -16.31 12.43 9.33
N LEU A 268 -16.96 12.87 8.26
CA LEU A 268 -16.55 12.56 6.87
C LEU A 268 -15.19 13.18 6.53
N GLU A 269 -14.92 14.40 6.98
CA GLU A 269 -13.68 15.12 6.68
C GLU A 269 -12.57 14.80 7.71
N ASN A 270 -12.90 14.90 9.00
CA ASN A 270 -11.92 14.75 10.09
C ASN A 270 -11.71 13.30 10.54
N GLY A 271 -12.49 12.35 9.99
CA GLY A 271 -12.52 10.96 10.42
C GLY A 271 -13.52 10.67 11.54
N PRO A 272 -13.80 9.38 11.81
CA PRO A 272 -14.80 8.96 12.79
C PRO A 272 -14.39 9.35 14.22
N THR A 273 -15.22 10.18 14.85
CA THR A 273 -15.11 10.45 16.30
C THR A 273 -15.47 9.20 17.11
N GLN A 274 -15.02 9.10 18.37
CA GLN A 274 -15.34 7.96 19.24
C GLN A 274 -16.85 7.71 19.35
N GLY A 275 -17.66 8.78 19.40
CA GLY A 275 -19.12 8.67 19.41
C GLY A 275 -19.70 8.07 18.13
N VAL A 276 -19.13 8.42 16.96
CA VAL A 276 -19.55 7.82 15.68
C VAL A 276 -19.14 6.37 15.57
N VAL A 277 -17.94 5.99 16.04
CA VAL A 277 -17.54 4.58 16.12
C VAL A 277 -18.51 3.79 17.02
N ALA A 278 -18.85 4.31 18.20
CA ALA A 278 -19.81 3.69 19.09
C ALA A 278 -21.21 3.55 18.45
N LEU A 279 -21.68 4.59 17.77
CA LEU A 279 -22.95 4.56 17.01
C LEU A 279 -22.92 3.49 15.91
N THR A 280 -21.82 3.38 15.15
CA THR A 280 -21.68 2.35 14.11
C THR A 280 -21.72 0.95 14.69
N LEU A 281 -20.99 0.68 15.78
CA LEU A 281 -21.01 -0.62 16.45
C LEU A 281 -22.39 -0.95 17.03
N MET A 282 -23.09 0.05 17.58
CA MET A 282 -24.47 -0.12 18.05
C MET A 282 -25.41 -0.51 16.91
N MET A 283 -25.30 0.13 15.73
CA MET A 283 -26.07 -0.23 14.55
C MET A 283 -25.74 -1.66 14.07
N VAL A 284 -24.47 -2.05 14.07
CA VAL A 284 -24.02 -3.41 13.70
C VAL A 284 -24.68 -4.44 14.62
N LEU A 285 -24.62 -4.25 15.94
CA LEU A 285 -25.22 -5.17 16.91
C LEU A 285 -26.75 -5.20 16.82
N ALA A 286 -27.40 -4.04 16.67
CA ALA A 286 -28.84 -3.96 16.52
C ALA A 286 -29.34 -4.66 15.23
N SER A 287 -28.62 -4.49 14.12
CA SER A 287 -28.92 -5.15 12.85
C SER A 287 -28.69 -6.67 12.92
N ALA A 288 -27.60 -7.10 13.57
CA ALA A 288 -27.32 -8.51 13.81
C ALA A 288 -28.39 -9.18 14.69
N PHE A 289 -28.88 -8.47 15.71
CA PHE A 289 -30.00 -8.91 16.53
C PHE A 289 -31.29 -9.04 15.73
N PHE A 290 -31.64 -8.02 14.93
CA PHE A 290 -32.88 -8.01 14.14
C PHE A 290 -32.92 -9.12 13.09
N THR A 291 -31.82 -9.32 12.35
CA THR A 291 -31.71 -10.42 11.37
C THR A 291 -31.85 -11.79 12.03
N SER A 292 -31.27 -11.98 13.22
CA SER A 292 -31.44 -13.20 14.01
C SER A 292 -32.90 -13.47 14.41
N ILE A 293 -33.68 -12.43 14.72
CA ILE A 293 -35.11 -12.57 15.08
C ILE A 293 -35.95 -13.04 13.89
N ILE A 294 -35.64 -12.55 12.69
CA ILE A 294 -36.37 -12.89 11.46
C ILE A 294 -36.06 -14.32 10.99
N GLY A 295 -35.09 -15.01 11.59
CA GLY A 295 -34.68 -16.36 11.20
C GLY A 295 -33.58 -16.38 10.13
N VAL A 296 -32.95 -15.24 9.87
CA VAL A 296 -31.72 -15.11 9.09
C VAL A 296 -30.51 -15.14 10.03
N HIS A 297 -29.34 -15.52 9.54
CA HIS A 297 -28.14 -15.54 10.39
C HIS A 297 -27.71 -14.10 10.79
N SER A 298 -27.23 -13.92 12.02
CA SER A 298 -26.90 -12.60 12.59
C SER A 298 -25.81 -11.84 11.83
N ILE A 299 -24.95 -12.56 11.12
CA ILE A 299 -23.86 -11.98 10.33
C ILE A 299 -24.37 -11.12 9.16
N PHE A 300 -25.56 -11.42 8.62
CA PHE A 300 -26.13 -10.69 7.50
C PHE A 300 -26.51 -9.26 7.91
N GLY A 301 -27.00 -9.07 9.13
CA GLY A 301 -27.31 -7.74 9.63
C GLY A 301 -26.07 -6.85 9.73
N ALA A 302 -24.95 -7.41 10.19
CA ALA A 302 -23.68 -6.70 10.25
C ALA A 302 -23.12 -6.36 8.86
N PHE A 303 -23.18 -7.32 7.93
CA PHE A 303 -22.78 -7.11 6.53
C PHE A 303 -23.60 -5.98 5.87
N MET A 304 -24.91 -5.94 6.07
CA MET A 304 -25.79 -4.89 5.53
C MET A 304 -25.45 -3.50 6.08
N VAL A 305 -25.10 -3.39 7.37
CA VAL A 305 -24.63 -2.11 7.95
C VAL A 305 -23.28 -1.70 7.35
N GLY A 306 -22.39 -2.65 7.08
CA GLY A 306 -21.12 -2.40 6.36
C GLY A 306 -21.36 -1.81 4.98
N LEU A 307 -22.22 -2.44 4.16
CA LEU A 307 -22.59 -1.95 2.83
C LEU A 307 -23.28 -0.57 2.84
N MET A 308 -23.95 -0.23 3.95
CA MET A 308 -24.63 1.05 4.13
C MET A 308 -23.65 2.19 4.40
N CYS A 309 -22.50 1.91 5.00
CA CYS A 309 -21.53 2.93 5.40
C CYS A 309 -20.96 3.68 4.17
N PRO A 310 -20.81 5.01 4.25
CA PRO A 310 -20.29 5.79 3.15
C PRO A 310 -18.77 5.62 3.00
N HIS A 311 -18.32 5.50 1.75
CA HIS A 311 -16.91 5.54 1.38
C HIS A 311 -16.42 6.98 1.14
N GLU A 312 -17.36 7.92 0.95
CA GLU A 312 -17.12 9.36 0.80
C GLU A 312 -16.19 9.91 1.90
N GLY A 313 -15.16 10.66 1.48
CA GLY A 313 -14.19 11.28 2.39
C GLY A 313 -13.25 10.31 3.11
N GLY A 314 -13.20 9.04 2.69
CA GLY A 314 -12.37 8.01 3.31
C GLY A 314 -12.85 7.60 4.70
N PHE A 315 -14.14 7.80 5.00
CA PHE A 315 -14.73 7.42 6.29
C PHE A 315 -14.59 5.91 6.56
N ALA A 316 -14.91 5.09 5.56
CA ALA A 316 -14.84 3.64 5.66
C ALA A 316 -13.42 3.16 5.99
N ILE A 317 -12.41 3.68 5.28
CA ILE A 317 -10.98 3.39 5.53
C ILE A 317 -10.60 3.75 6.98
N LYS A 318 -10.90 4.97 7.44
CA LYS A 318 -10.55 5.43 8.79
C LYS A 318 -11.31 4.69 9.90
N LEU A 319 -12.53 4.21 9.63
CA LEU A 319 -13.29 3.40 10.56
C LEU A 319 -12.67 1.99 10.67
N THR A 320 -12.32 1.39 9.53
CA THR A 320 -11.60 0.11 9.47
C THR A 320 -10.29 0.17 10.25
N GLU A 321 -9.45 1.19 10.05
CA GLU A 321 -8.18 1.38 10.78
C GLU A 321 -8.33 1.36 12.31
N LYS A 322 -9.47 1.81 12.85
CA LYS A 322 -9.70 1.87 14.30
C LYS A 322 -10.11 0.54 14.93
N ILE A 323 -10.71 -0.37 14.16
CA ILE A 323 -11.32 -1.60 14.68
C ILE A 323 -10.67 -2.87 14.14
N GLU A 324 -9.98 -2.81 13.00
CA GLU A 324 -9.43 -3.98 12.32
C GLU A 324 -8.38 -4.71 13.15
N ASP A 325 -7.51 -3.99 13.89
CA ASP A 325 -6.43 -4.62 14.66
C ASP A 325 -7.00 -5.56 15.75
N LEU A 326 -8.07 -5.13 16.43
CA LEU A 326 -8.76 -5.94 17.42
C LEU A 326 -9.44 -7.15 16.77
N ILE A 327 -10.14 -6.94 15.65
CA ILE A 327 -10.89 -7.98 14.97
C ILE A 327 -9.95 -9.04 14.36
N ALA A 328 -8.93 -8.61 13.62
CA ALA A 328 -7.99 -9.48 12.92
C ALA A 328 -6.99 -10.20 13.84
N THR A 329 -6.67 -9.63 15.00
CA THR A 329 -5.69 -10.22 15.93
C THR A 329 -6.33 -11.15 16.95
N LEU A 330 -7.51 -10.79 17.47
CA LEU A 330 -8.17 -11.54 18.54
C LEU A 330 -9.31 -12.40 18.01
N PHE A 331 -10.27 -11.78 17.32
CA PHE A 331 -11.55 -12.41 17.02
C PHE A 331 -11.53 -13.38 15.83
N VAL A 332 -10.85 -12.98 14.74
CA VAL A 332 -10.72 -13.78 13.52
C VAL A 332 -10.05 -15.14 13.82
N PRO A 333 -8.88 -15.20 14.50
CA PRO A 333 -8.25 -16.47 14.85
C PRO A 333 -9.14 -17.40 15.70
N LEU A 334 -9.93 -16.85 16.64
CA LEU A 334 -10.86 -17.64 17.46
C LEU A 334 -11.94 -18.32 16.62
N PHE A 335 -12.48 -17.61 15.62
CA PHE A 335 -13.47 -18.17 14.71
C PHE A 335 -12.91 -19.31 13.83
N PHE A 336 -11.69 -19.15 13.31
CA PHE A 336 -11.06 -20.21 12.52
C PHE A 336 -10.59 -21.38 13.38
N ALA A 337 -10.17 -21.12 14.61
CA ALA A 337 -9.94 -22.18 15.59
C ALA A 337 -11.22 -22.98 15.86
N LEU A 338 -12.37 -22.31 16.04
CA LEU A 338 -13.66 -23.00 16.18
C LEU A 338 -13.95 -23.91 14.98
N SER A 339 -13.71 -23.41 13.77
CA SER A 339 -13.89 -24.16 12.52
C SER A 339 -12.98 -25.39 12.46
N GLY A 340 -11.71 -25.23 12.78
CA GLY A 340 -10.73 -26.31 12.79
C GLY A 340 -10.95 -27.33 13.92
N ILE A 341 -11.40 -26.91 15.10
CA ILE A 341 -11.75 -27.81 16.22
C ILE A 341 -12.93 -28.73 15.83
N ASN A 342 -13.87 -28.25 15.02
CA ASN A 342 -14.95 -29.08 14.48
C ASN A 342 -14.50 -29.98 13.31
N THR A 343 -13.29 -29.80 12.78
CA THR A 343 -12.76 -30.58 11.66
C THR A 343 -12.11 -31.86 12.16
N ASN A 344 -12.58 -33.02 11.65
CA ASN A 344 -12.07 -34.32 12.05
C ASN A 344 -11.58 -35.13 10.85
N LEU A 345 -10.28 -35.02 10.56
CA LEU A 345 -9.61 -35.77 9.49
C LEU A 345 -9.65 -37.29 9.71
N GLY A 346 -9.87 -37.75 10.96
CA GLY A 346 -10.07 -39.17 11.25
C GLY A 346 -11.35 -39.77 10.65
N LEU A 347 -12.31 -38.95 10.23
CA LEU A 347 -13.54 -39.40 9.56
C LEU A 347 -13.33 -39.69 8.06
N LEU A 348 -12.16 -39.36 7.51
CA LEU A 348 -11.76 -39.64 6.13
C LEU A 348 -10.99 -40.98 6.07
N ASP A 349 -11.65 -42.06 6.47
CA ASP A 349 -11.04 -43.38 6.71
C ASP A 349 -11.20 -44.36 5.53
N SER A 350 -12.19 -44.13 4.66
CA SER A 350 -12.51 -44.99 3.51
C SER A 350 -11.93 -44.48 2.18
N GLY A 351 -11.52 -45.41 1.31
CA GLY A 351 -11.06 -45.08 -0.05
C GLY A 351 -12.12 -44.36 -0.90
N LYS A 352 -13.41 -44.68 -0.70
CA LYS A 352 -14.51 -43.94 -1.34
C LYS A 352 -14.56 -42.48 -0.89
N THR A 353 -14.39 -42.25 0.41
CA THR A 353 -14.41 -40.90 1.01
C THR A 353 -13.26 -40.05 0.49
N TRP A 354 -12.06 -40.60 0.39
CA TRP A 354 -10.94 -39.93 -0.29
C TRP A 354 -11.19 -39.68 -1.78
N GLY A 355 -11.87 -40.60 -2.46
CA GLY A 355 -12.33 -40.39 -3.84
C GLY A 355 -13.22 -39.15 -3.98
N TYR A 356 -14.18 -38.97 -3.07
CA TYR A 356 -15.01 -37.74 -3.03
C TYR A 356 -14.20 -36.49 -2.68
N VAL A 357 -13.24 -36.55 -1.74
CA VAL A 357 -12.35 -35.41 -1.44
C VAL A 357 -11.60 -34.97 -2.69
N ILE A 358 -10.96 -35.89 -3.40
CA ILE A 358 -10.23 -35.60 -4.64
C ILE A 358 -11.17 -35.08 -5.72
N ALA A 359 -12.36 -35.67 -5.87
CA ALA A 359 -13.35 -35.20 -6.84
C ALA A 359 -13.83 -33.77 -6.53
N ILE A 360 -14.08 -33.45 -5.26
CA ILE A 360 -14.49 -32.10 -4.82
C ILE A 360 -13.36 -31.10 -5.10
N ILE A 361 -12.10 -31.42 -4.77
CA ILE A 361 -10.94 -30.57 -5.07
C ILE A 361 -10.81 -30.34 -6.58
N PHE A 362 -10.87 -31.41 -7.36
CA PHE A 362 -10.73 -31.35 -8.80
C PHE A 362 -11.83 -30.49 -9.42
N VAL A 363 -13.10 -30.76 -9.11
CA VAL A 363 -14.21 -29.98 -9.65
C VAL A 363 -14.15 -28.53 -9.16
N ALA A 364 -13.92 -28.28 -7.88
CA ALA A 364 -13.85 -26.91 -7.35
C ALA A 364 -12.75 -26.10 -8.02
N PHE A 365 -11.56 -26.69 -8.22
CA PHE A 365 -10.44 -26.01 -8.87
C PHE A 365 -10.68 -25.81 -10.37
N PHE A 366 -10.96 -26.87 -11.13
CA PHE A 366 -11.07 -26.77 -12.59
C PHE A 366 -12.31 -26.00 -13.04
N SER A 367 -13.45 -26.14 -12.36
CA SER A 367 -14.66 -25.39 -12.72
C SER A 367 -14.45 -23.88 -12.61
N LYS A 368 -13.76 -23.44 -11.56
CA LYS A 368 -13.42 -22.03 -11.32
C LYS A 368 -12.41 -21.52 -12.32
N VAL A 369 -11.32 -22.27 -12.55
CA VAL A 369 -10.34 -21.91 -13.58
C VAL A 369 -11.00 -21.78 -14.95
N ILE A 370 -11.87 -22.72 -15.34
CA ILE A 370 -12.58 -22.69 -16.63
C ILE A 370 -13.53 -21.50 -16.69
N GLY A 371 -14.34 -21.26 -15.64
CA GLY A 371 -15.30 -20.16 -15.61
C GLY A 371 -14.65 -18.78 -15.73
N GLY A 372 -13.64 -18.51 -14.90
CA GLY A 372 -12.89 -17.25 -14.96
C GLY A 372 -12.10 -17.09 -16.25
N THR A 373 -11.48 -18.16 -16.79
CA THR A 373 -10.74 -18.11 -18.05
C THR A 373 -11.67 -17.83 -19.24
N ALA A 374 -12.82 -18.52 -19.30
CA ALA A 374 -13.80 -18.33 -20.36
C ALA A 374 -14.36 -16.89 -20.34
N GLY A 375 -14.74 -16.40 -19.16
CA GLY A 375 -15.19 -15.01 -19.00
C GLY A 375 -14.12 -14.00 -19.42
N ALA A 376 -12.87 -14.17 -18.99
CA ALA A 376 -11.79 -13.26 -19.37
C ALA A 376 -11.51 -13.31 -20.88
N ARG A 377 -11.57 -14.49 -21.49
CA ARG A 377 -11.28 -14.68 -22.92
C ARG A 377 -12.32 -14.03 -23.82
N MET A 378 -13.59 -14.06 -23.41
CA MET A 378 -14.69 -13.36 -24.09
C MET A 378 -14.51 -11.84 -24.11
N ASN A 379 -13.75 -11.29 -23.16
CA ASN A 379 -13.42 -9.87 -23.08
C ASN A 379 -12.12 -9.49 -23.84
N GLY A 380 -11.55 -10.42 -24.62
CA GLY A 380 -10.41 -10.13 -25.49
C GLY A 380 -9.03 -10.20 -24.81
N LEU A 381 -8.93 -10.72 -23.58
CA LEU A 381 -7.64 -10.91 -22.91
C LEU A 381 -6.82 -12.06 -23.51
N VAL A 382 -5.49 -11.98 -23.39
CA VAL A 382 -4.59 -13.05 -23.87
C VAL A 382 -4.71 -14.30 -23.00
N TRP A 383 -4.47 -15.48 -23.57
CA TRP A 383 -4.63 -16.78 -22.89
C TRP A 383 -3.97 -16.86 -21.51
N ARG A 384 -2.75 -16.33 -21.37
CA ARG A 384 -2.06 -16.33 -20.07
C ARG A 384 -2.72 -15.40 -19.05
N GLU A 385 -3.18 -14.22 -19.47
CA GLU A 385 -3.96 -13.31 -18.59
C GLU A 385 -5.28 -13.99 -18.19
N SER A 386 -5.99 -14.61 -19.14
CA SER A 386 -7.26 -15.29 -18.87
C SER A 386 -7.11 -16.45 -17.88
N PHE A 387 -6.08 -17.30 -18.04
CA PHE A 387 -5.83 -18.40 -17.11
C PHE A 387 -5.39 -17.88 -15.72
N THR A 388 -4.68 -16.74 -15.68
CA THR A 388 -4.31 -16.08 -14.42
C THR A 388 -5.56 -15.62 -13.67
N ILE A 389 -6.52 -15.02 -14.38
CA ILE A 389 -7.81 -14.62 -13.81
C ILE A 389 -8.57 -15.84 -13.27
N GLY A 390 -8.69 -16.93 -14.05
CA GLY A 390 -9.36 -18.15 -13.58
C GLY A 390 -8.71 -18.79 -12.35
N THR A 391 -7.38 -18.79 -12.31
CA THR A 391 -6.64 -19.30 -11.14
C THR A 391 -6.88 -18.42 -9.92
N LEU A 392 -6.82 -17.10 -10.07
CA LEU A 392 -7.10 -16.15 -8.99
C LEU A 392 -8.56 -16.25 -8.49
N MET A 393 -9.53 -16.51 -9.36
CA MET A 393 -10.94 -16.72 -8.96
C MET A 393 -11.17 -18.02 -8.17
N SER A 394 -10.24 -18.98 -8.25
CA SER A 394 -10.26 -20.21 -7.48
C SER A 394 -9.82 -20.01 -6.01
N CYS A 395 -9.39 -18.80 -5.66
CA CYS A 395 -9.03 -18.44 -4.28
C CYS A 395 -10.21 -18.67 -3.34
N LYS A 396 -10.01 -19.59 -2.42
CA LYS A 396 -10.92 -19.85 -1.32
C LYS A 396 -10.39 -19.20 -0.05
N GLY A 397 -11.26 -19.01 0.94
CA GLY A 397 -10.85 -18.18 2.07
C GLY A 397 -11.84 -18.13 3.21
N LEU A 398 -11.71 -17.05 3.97
CA LEU A 398 -12.45 -16.78 5.21
C LEU A 398 -13.97 -16.99 5.01
N VAL A 399 -14.52 -16.45 3.93
CA VAL A 399 -15.96 -16.47 3.62
C VAL A 399 -16.52 -17.88 3.39
N GLU A 400 -15.78 -18.75 2.70
CA GLU A 400 -16.25 -20.10 2.43
C GLU A 400 -16.34 -20.92 3.72
N LEU A 401 -15.35 -20.82 4.59
CA LEU A 401 -15.37 -21.53 5.88
C LEU A 401 -16.52 -21.03 6.76
N ILE A 402 -16.91 -19.76 6.65
CA ILE A 402 -18.10 -19.22 7.30
C ILE A 402 -19.36 -19.92 6.78
N VAL A 403 -19.51 -20.00 5.45
CA VAL A 403 -20.62 -20.72 4.80
C VAL A 403 -20.68 -22.17 5.27
N LEU A 404 -19.55 -22.87 5.30
CA LEU A 404 -19.47 -24.27 5.73
C LEU A 404 -19.84 -24.44 7.20
N ASN A 405 -19.42 -23.54 8.09
CA ASN A 405 -19.82 -23.59 9.50
C ASN A 405 -21.31 -23.34 9.68
N ILE A 406 -21.89 -22.41 8.93
CA ILE A 406 -23.34 -22.16 8.93
C ILE A 406 -24.07 -23.43 8.46
N GLY A 407 -23.59 -24.08 7.40
CA GLY A 407 -24.15 -25.35 6.92
C GLY A 407 -24.07 -26.48 7.95
N LEU A 408 -22.95 -26.58 8.68
CA LEU A 408 -22.78 -27.55 9.76
C LEU A 408 -23.71 -27.26 10.94
N GLN A 409 -23.83 -25.99 11.35
CA GLN A 409 -24.74 -25.57 12.43
C GLN A 409 -26.21 -25.77 12.07
N ALA A 410 -26.58 -25.51 10.82
CA ALA A 410 -27.90 -25.77 10.26
C ALA A 410 -28.15 -27.25 9.96
N LYS A 411 -27.18 -28.14 10.24
CA LYS A 411 -27.24 -29.60 10.02
C LYS A 411 -27.51 -29.99 8.56
N ILE A 412 -27.09 -29.16 7.63
CA ILE A 412 -27.10 -29.43 6.18
C ILE A 412 -25.92 -30.34 5.82
N LEU A 413 -24.77 -30.11 6.47
CA LEU A 413 -23.56 -30.91 6.31
C LEU A 413 -23.33 -31.78 7.54
N SER A 414 -22.95 -33.04 7.35
CA SER A 414 -22.33 -33.83 8.41
C SER A 414 -20.91 -33.32 8.71
N THR A 415 -20.36 -33.66 9.88
CA THR A 415 -18.96 -33.37 10.21
C THR A 415 -17.99 -33.94 9.18
N ARG A 416 -18.33 -35.09 8.57
CA ARG A 416 -17.52 -35.71 7.52
C ARG A 416 -17.52 -34.86 6.25
N THR A 417 -18.70 -34.51 5.71
CA THR A 417 -18.79 -33.67 4.51
C THR A 417 -18.19 -32.29 4.74
N PHE A 418 -18.45 -31.68 5.90
CA PHE A 418 -17.78 -30.44 6.33
C PHE A 418 -16.25 -30.56 6.26
N THR A 419 -15.68 -31.65 6.79
CA THR A 419 -14.23 -31.91 6.74
C THR A 419 -13.73 -32.03 5.30
N MET A 420 -14.47 -32.66 4.38
CA MET A 420 -14.08 -32.73 2.95
C MET A 420 -13.97 -31.34 2.33
N PHE A 421 -14.94 -30.46 2.59
CA PHE A 421 -14.94 -29.10 2.07
C PHE A 421 -13.85 -28.22 2.71
N VAL A 422 -13.57 -28.39 4.00
CA VAL A 422 -12.44 -27.70 4.66
C VAL A 422 -11.10 -28.10 4.03
N VAL A 423 -10.90 -29.39 3.77
CA VAL A 423 -9.68 -29.87 3.08
C VAL A 423 -9.59 -29.30 1.67
N MET A 424 -10.71 -29.27 0.93
CA MET A 424 -10.73 -28.66 -0.40
C MET A 424 -10.34 -27.19 -0.36
N ALA A 425 -10.95 -26.40 0.54
CA ALA A 425 -10.65 -24.98 0.70
C ALA A 425 -9.15 -24.73 0.89
N LEU A 426 -8.54 -25.47 1.83
CA LEU A 426 -7.11 -25.38 2.13
C LEU A 426 -6.24 -25.71 0.92
N VAL A 427 -6.52 -26.82 0.23
CA VAL A 427 -5.73 -27.26 -0.92
C VAL A 427 -5.85 -26.29 -2.08
N THR A 428 -7.06 -25.81 -2.40
CA THR A 428 -7.27 -24.87 -3.51
C THR A 428 -6.61 -23.51 -3.27
N THR A 429 -6.65 -22.99 -2.04
CA THR A 429 -6.02 -21.70 -1.73
C THR A 429 -4.50 -21.81 -1.76
N PHE A 430 -3.95 -22.85 -1.11
CA PHE A 430 -2.50 -23.11 -1.13
C PHE A 430 -1.96 -23.37 -2.54
N ALA A 431 -2.76 -23.98 -3.42
CA ALA A 431 -2.36 -24.19 -4.82
C ALA A 431 -2.40 -22.89 -5.66
N THR A 432 -3.25 -21.93 -5.30
CA THR A 432 -3.48 -20.73 -6.13
C THR A 432 -2.24 -19.83 -6.20
N THR A 433 -1.66 -19.47 -5.05
CA THR A 433 -0.50 -18.56 -4.95
C THR A 433 0.70 -19.02 -5.82
N PRO A 434 1.23 -20.25 -5.69
CA PRO A 434 2.35 -20.71 -6.51
C PRO A 434 2.01 -20.81 -7.99
N LEU A 435 0.76 -21.16 -8.33
CA LEU A 435 0.34 -21.32 -9.72
C LEU A 435 0.28 -19.97 -10.44
N VAL A 436 -0.20 -18.91 -9.77
CA VAL A 436 -0.19 -17.55 -10.31
C VAL A 436 1.24 -17.04 -10.51
N MET A 437 2.14 -17.27 -9.55
CA MET A 437 3.56 -16.91 -9.69
C MET A 437 4.22 -17.57 -10.90
N TRP A 438 3.91 -18.85 -11.15
CA TRP A 438 4.42 -19.58 -12.30
C TRP A 438 3.84 -19.09 -13.63
N LEU A 439 2.53 -18.81 -13.65
CA LEU A 439 1.81 -18.48 -14.87
C LEU A 439 2.05 -17.04 -15.33
N TYR A 440 2.17 -16.10 -14.39
CA TYR A 440 2.23 -14.66 -14.65
C TYR A 440 3.46 -13.99 -13.99
N PRO A 441 4.70 -14.38 -14.38
CA PRO A 441 5.92 -13.86 -13.78
C PRO A 441 6.16 -12.38 -14.14
N PRO A 442 6.86 -11.59 -13.30
CA PRO A 442 7.09 -10.15 -13.52
C PRO A 442 7.67 -9.79 -14.89
N SER A 443 8.58 -10.61 -15.42
CA SER A 443 9.17 -10.42 -16.75
C SER A 443 8.13 -10.49 -17.88
N TYR A 444 7.12 -11.35 -17.75
CA TYR A 444 6.03 -11.45 -18.72
C TYR A 444 5.09 -10.26 -18.62
N GLN A 445 4.86 -9.74 -17.40
CA GLN A 445 4.03 -8.56 -17.16
C GLN A 445 4.61 -7.34 -17.89
N GLN A 446 5.90 -7.07 -17.68
CA GLN A 446 6.60 -5.98 -18.34
C GLN A 446 6.61 -6.13 -19.86
N LYS A 447 6.89 -7.35 -20.38
CA LYS A 447 6.84 -7.62 -21.82
C LYS A 447 5.45 -7.34 -22.40
N LEU A 448 4.40 -7.80 -21.73
CA LEU A 448 3.02 -7.63 -22.21
C LEU A 448 2.59 -6.16 -22.20
N GLU A 449 2.98 -5.40 -21.17
CA GLU A 449 2.73 -3.96 -21.13
C GLU A 449 3.42 -3.21 -22.28
N LEU A 450 4.69 -3.53 -22.55
CA LEU A 450 5.44 -2.93 -23.64
C LEU A 450 4.81 -3.25 -25.01
N TRP A 451 4.33 -4.49 -25.19
CA TRP A 451 3.63 -4.93 -26.39
C TRP A 451 2.27 -4.22 -26.55
N LYS A 452 1.45 -4.15 -25.49
CA LYS A 452 0.16 -3.43 -25.49
C LYS A 452 0.32 -1.93 -25.79
N ARG A 453 1.46 -1.33 -25.42
CA ARG A 453 1.81 0.06 -25.74
C ARG A 453 2.40 0.25 -27.14
N GLY A 454 2.55 -0.81 -27.93
CA GLY A 454 3.13 -0.74 -29.28
C GLY A 454 4.62 -0.40 -29.31
N LYS A 455 5.34 -0.54 -28.19
CA LYS A 455 6.79 -0.25 -28.12
C LYS A 455 7.65 -1.42 -28.60
N ILE A 456 7.11 -2.64 -28.55
CA ILE A 456 7.78 -3.86 -29.00
C ILE A 456 6.84 -4.71 -29.84
N ASN A 457 7.38 -5.44 -30.81
CA ASN A 457 6.68 -6.56 -31.45
C ASN A 457 6.52 -7.70 -30.45
N TRP A 458 5.62 -8.65 -30.73
CA TRP A 458 5.37 -9.82 -29.90
C TRP A 458 6.66 -10.65 -29.63
N ASP A 459 7.58 -10.61 -30.58
CA ASP A 459 8.88 -11.29 -30.54
C ASP A 459 9.89 -10.60 -29.60
N GLY A 460 9.55 -9.43 -29.05
CA GLY A 460 10.39 -8.65 -28.15
C GLY A 460 11.31 -7.65 -28.86
N THR A 461 11.27 -7.57 -30.19
CA THR A 461 12.02 -6.55 -30.93
C THR A 461 11.37 -5.18 -30.75
N PRO A 462 12.10 -4.12 -30.36
CA PRO A 462 11.54 -2.79 -30.27
C PRO A 462 11.04 -2.32 -31.65
N ILE A 463 9.85 -1.74 -31.68
CA ILE A 463 9.33 -1.07 -32.88
C ILE A 463 10.00 0.30 -32.86
N ALA A 464 11.00 0.49 -33.73
CA ALA A 464 11.56 1.81 -33.95
C ALA A 464 10.46 2.70 -34.52
N HIS A 465 10.06 3.73 -33.78
CA HIS A 465 9.40 4.86 -34.42
C HIS A 465 10.44 5.48 -35.36
N ASP A 466 10.05 5.78 -36.60
CA ASP A 466 10.85 6.39 -37.69
C ASP A 466 11.43 7.80 -37.38
N GLY A 467 11.59 8.15 -36.12
CA GLY A 467 12.33 9.31 -35.63
C GLY A 467 13.31 8.86 -34.57
N ALA A 468 14.20 7.93 -34.89
CA ALA A 468 15.32 7.61 -34.01
C ALA A 468 16.15 8.89 -33.82
N ASP A 469 15.95 9.54 -32.68
CA ASP A 469 16.66 10.72 -32.22
C ASP A 469 18.16 10.51 -32.46
N SER A 470 18.69 11.11 -33.53
CA SER A 470 20.13 11.28 -33.71
C SER A 470 20.71 11.91 -32.44
N GLU A 471 21.94 11.57 -32.06
CA GLU A 471 22.62 12.10 -30.85
C GLU A 471 22.57 13.64 -30.72
N ASP A 472 22.30 14.35 -31.83
CA ASP A 472 22.10 15.79 -31.91
C ASP A 472 20.74 16.32 -31.38
N GLU A 473 19.67 15.51 -31.33
CA GLU A 473 18.36 15.91 -30.76
C GLU A 473 18.36 15.85 -29.22
N THR A 474 18.98 14.83 -28.62
CA THR A 474 19.09 14.68 -27.16
C THR A 474 19.90 15.81 -26.50
N ASN A 475 20.79 16.46 -27.25
CA ASN A 475 21.55 17.62 -26.75
C ASN A 475 20.77 18.94 -26.83
N LYS A 476 19.59 18.97 -27.48
CA LYS A 476 18.75 20.18 -27.60
C LYS A 476 17.59 20.23 -26.58
N ARG A 477 17.18 19.09 -26.01
CA ARG A 477 16.13 19.04 -24.98
C ARG A 477 16.63 19.60 -23.65
N GLU A 478 15.77 20.37 -22.98
CA GLU A 478 16.06 20.86 -21.62
C GLU A 478 16.17 19.68 -20.64
N PRO A 479 17.05 19.76 -19.63
CA PRO A 479 17.32 18.64 -18.74
C PRO A 479 16.17 18.30 -17.78
N ALA A 480 15.21 19.20 -17.56
CA ALA A 480 14.06 18.99 -16.69
C ALA A 480 12.78 19.65 -17.23
N SER A 481 12.22 19.18 -18.35
CA SER A 481 10.89 19.63 -18.82
C SER A 481 9.74 18.76 -18.28
N LYS A 482 9.98 17.46 -18.07
CA LYS A 482 9.05 16.54 -17.41
C LYS A 482 9.62 16.02 -16.08
N LEU A 483 9.08 16.50 -14.97
CA LEU A 483 9.50 16.11 -13.62
C LEU A 483 8.55 15.08 -13.00
N LEU A 484 9.10 14.03 -12.42
CA LEU A 484 8.41 13.16 -11.48
C LEU A 484 8.88 13.52 -10.06
N VAL A 485 7.96 13.86 -9.17
CA VAL A 485 8.30 14.31 -7.82
C VAL A 485 7.74 13.35 -6.78
N TYR A 486 8.58 12.83 -5.89
CA TYR A 486 8.10 12.01 -4.78
C TYR A 486 7.50 12.90 -3.68
N LEU A 487 6.17 12.84 -3.52
CA LEU A 487 5.41 13.61 -2.55
C LEU A 487 5.48 12.93 -1.18
N ARG A 488 6.05 13.64 -0.18
CA ARG A 488 6.07 13.22 1.23
C ARG A 488 5.57 14.31 2.17
N THR A 489 5.09 13.94 3.35
CA THR A 489 4.67 14.88 4.42
C THR A 489 5.84 15.71 4.96
N ASP A 490 6.93 15.04 5.31
CA ASP A 490 8.12 15.62 5.93
C ASP A 490 8.87 16.56 4.98
N GLY A 491 8.96 16.20 3.69
CA GLY A 491 9.68 16.98 2.68
C GLY A 491 8.85 18.03 1.92
N LEU A 492 7.59 18.27 2.26
CA LEU A 492 6.68 19.06 1.41
C LEU A 492 7.12 20.52 1.22
N SER A 493 7.58 21.18 2.28
CA SER A 493 8.07 22.57 2.24
C SER A 493 9.30 22.71 1.33
N SER A 494 10.27 21.83 1.53
CA SER A 494 11.48 21.69 0.73
C SER A 494 11.17 21.44 -0.75
N LEU A 495 10.26 20.52 -1.03
CA LEU A 495 9.82 20.16 -2.37
C LEU A 495 9.16 21.34 -3.09
N LEU A 496 8.23 22.04 -2.43
CA LEU A 496 7.59 23.24 -2.99
C LEU A 496 8.61 24.36 -3.24
N SER A 497 9.60 24.52 -2.35
CA SER A 497 10.68 25.50 -2.52
C SER A 497 11.65 25.14 -3.66
N THR A 498 11.76 23.85 -4.00
CA THR A 498 12.61 23.35 -5.08
C THR A 498 11.88 23.50 -6.42
N ILE A 499 10.58 23.17 -6.44
CA ILE A 499 9.73 23.37 -7.62
C ILE A 499 9.66 24.84 -8.00
N SER A 500 9.57 25.75 -7.03
CA SER A 500 9.55 27.19 -7.34
C SER A 500 10.81 27.69 -8.05
N LEU A 501 11.93 26.96 -7.99
CA LEU A 501 13.13 27.26 -8.78
C LEU A 501 12.89 27.07 -10.28
N PHE A 502 12.01 26.15 -10.66
CA PHE A 502 11.68 25.85 -12.06
C PHE A 502 10.53 26.70 -12.61
N THR A 503 9.74 27.38 -11.77
CA THR A 503 8.43 27.93 -12.19
C THR A 503 8.31 29.45 -12.30
N SER A 504 9.37 30.25 -12.18
CA SER A 504 9.24 31.71 -12.29
C SER A 504 10.02 32.32 -13.46
N GLY A 505 9.31 32.97 -14.40
CA GLY A 505 9.94 33.82 -15.42
C GLY A 505 9.22 34.06 -16.75
N GLN A 506 7.96 34.54 -16.76
CA GLN A 506 7.49 35.52 -17.76
C GLN A 506 6.54 36.52 -17.07
N GLY A 507 7.13 37.47 -16.34
CA GLY A 507 6.43 38.61 -15.80
C GLY A 507 6.36 39.74 -16.82
N ALA A 508 5.17 40.01 -17.34
CA ALA A 508 4.70 41.33 -17.76
C ALA A 508 5.62 42.17 -18.70
N SER A 509 5.67 41.83 -19.99
CA SER A 509 5.91 42.83 -21.03
C SER A 509 5.04 42.60 -22.27
N ASN A 510 3.72 42.79 -22.12
CA ASN A 510 2.84 43.26 -23.20
C ASN A 510 1.45 43.58 -22.64
N SER A 511 1.34 44.63 -21.81
CA SER A 511 0.06 45.31 -21.61
C SER A 511 -0.14 46.29 -22.77
N GLY A 512 -0.64 45.77 -23.89
CA GLY A 512 -0.96 46.55 -25.08
C GLY A 512 -2.34 46.18 -25.61
N LYS A 513 -3.36 46.93 -25.13
CA LYS A 513 -4.75 47.03 -25.62
C LYS A 513 -5.72 45.90 -25.27
N SER A 514 -6.68 46.30 -24.45
CA SER A 514 -7.94 45.61 -24.22
C SER A 514 -8.83 45.60 -25.46
N SER A 515 -9.53 44.51 -25.67
CA SER A 515 -10.92 44.56 -26.12
C SER A 515 -11.71 43.47 -25.40
N THR A 516 -12.64 43.96 -24.61
CA THR A 516 -13.77 43.26 -24.01
C THR A 516 -14.47 42.34 -25.01
N ASP A 517 -14.73 41.09 -24.63
CA ASP A 517 -16.07 40.53 -24.80
C ASP A 517 -16.37 39.38 -23.84
N LYS A 518 -17.54 39.48 -23.21
CA LYS A 518 -18.14 38.50 -22.32
C LYS A 518 -18.70 37.36 -23.18
N ILE A 519 -18.32 36.10 -22.91
CA ILE A 519 -19.07 34.95 -23.45
C ILE A 519 -19.36 33.92 -22.35
N HIS A 520 -20.64 33.57 -22.32
CA HIS A 520 -21.34 32.66 -21.41
C HIS A 520 -20.78 31.23 -21.38
N ARG A 521 -20.84 30.61 -20.20
CA ARG A 521 -20.79 29.16 -20.00
C ARG A 521 -22.13 28.53 -20.37
N SER A 522 -22.15 27.59 -21.31
CA SER A 522 -23.21 26.58 -21.41
C SER A 522 -22.71 25.29 -22.06
N GLY A 523 -22.88 24.17 -21.35
CA GLY A 523 -23.42 22.90 -21.85
C GLY A 523 -22.64 22.11 -22.91
N GLU A 524 -22.17 20.92 -22.49
CA GLU A 524 -21.76 19.82 -23.36
C GLU A 524 -22.82 19.42 -24.40
N LYS A 525 -22.37 19.21 -25.66
CA LYS A 525 -22.62 18.03 -26.52
C LYS A 525 -22.23 18.31 -27.98
N GLY A 526 -21.54 17.37 -28.63
CA GLY A 526 -21.58 17.22 -30.10
C GLY A 526 -20.21 17.03 -30.79
N LEU A 527 -20.13 15.98 -31.59
CA LEU A 527 -18.99 15.50 -32.37
C LEU A 527 -18.79 16.27 -33.71
N VAL A 528 -17.51 16.46 -34.07
CA VAL A 528 -16.87 16.42 -35.41
C VAL A 528 -17.27 17.46 -36.49
N GLU A 529 -16.23 17.89 -37.22
CA GLU A 529 -16.17 18.65 -38.50
C GLU A 529 -16.33 20.17 -38.44
N HIS A 530 -15.18 20.87 -38.42
CA HIS A 530 -14.85 21.89 -39.41
C HIS A 530 -13.35 22.21 -39.35
N ALA A 531 -12.62 21.80 -40.39
CA ALA A 531 -11.29 22.31 -40.69
C ALA A 531 -11.43 23.79 -41.07
N VAL A 532 -10.86 24.67 -40.26
CA VAL A 532 -10.64 26.08 -40.60
C VAL A 532 -9.15 26.28 -40.70
N GLN A 533 -8.72 26.68 -41.90
CA GLN A 533 -7.35 27.09 -42.23
C GLN A 533 -6.90 28.18 -41.25
N ILE A 534 -5.87 27.88 -40.47
CA ILE A 534 -5.15 28.86 -39.66
C ILE A 534 -4.15 29.54 -40.59
N PRO A 535 -4.06 30.88 -40.62
CA PRO A 535 -3.06 31.58 -41.43
C PRO A 535 -1.64 31.20 -40.99
N GLU A 536 -0.77 30.98 -41.98
CA GLU A 536 0.68 30.88 -41.81
C GLU A 536 1.24 32.23 -41.34
N ASP A 537 1.33 32.45 -40.03
CA ASP A 537 2.09 33.55 -39.45
C ASP A 537 3.02 33.00 -38.36
N GLU A 538 4.33 33.05 -38.66
CA GLU A 538 5.51 32.85 -37.80
C GLU A 538 5.41 31.74 -36.73
N GLU A 539 5.92 30.54 -37.07
CA GLU A 539 6.28 29.48 -36.11
C GLU A 539 7.40 29.98 -35.16
N LEU A 540 7.00 30.63 -34.07
CA LEU A 540 7.75 30.56 -32.82
C LEU A 540 7.76 29.08 -32.37
N PRO A 541 8.91 28.50 -31.99
CA PRO A 541 8.95 27.11 -31.55
C PRO A 541 7.96 26.91 -30.39
N PRO A 542 7.20 25.79 -30.36
CA PRO A 542 6.27 25.53 -29.27
C PRO A 542 7.06 25.50 -27.95
N GLN A 543 6.83 26.46 -27.06
CA GLN A 543 7.38 26.39 -25.71
C GLN A 543 6.79 25.14 -25.02
N GLU A 544 7.63 24.14 -24.78
CA GLU A 544 7.22 22.95 -24.03
C GLU A 544 6.87 23.36 -22.60
N LEU A 545 5.59 23.29 -22.27
CA LEU A 545 5.10 23.52 -20.90
C LEU A 545 5.80 22.59 -19.91
N LEU A 546 6.26 23.15 -18.79
CA LEU A 546 6.84 22.38 -17.68
C LEU A 546 5.77 21.44 -17.10
N ARG A 547 5.99 20.12 -17.17
CA ARG A 547 5.06 19.11 -16.63
C ARG A 547 5.61 18.53 -15.35
N ILE A 548 4.88 18.70 -14.27
CA ILE A 548 5.25 18.19 -12.96
C ILE A 548 4.21 17.15 -12.53
N HIS A 549 4.67 15.92 -12.37
CA HIS A 549 3.88 14.81 -11.90
C HIS A 549 4.31 14.46 -10.47
N GLY A 550 3.46 14.74 -9.49
CA GLY A 550 3.65 14.33 -8.10
C GLY A 550 3.18 12.90 -7.89
N CYS A 551 4.01 12.07 -7.28
CA CYS A 551 3.67 10.69 -6.91
C CYS A 551 3.84 10.53 -5.41
N ARG A 552 2.75 10.25 -4.70
CA ARG A 552 2.77 9.89 -3.28
C ARG A 552 2.78 8.39 -3.14
N LEU A 553 3.73 7.84 -2.38
CA LEU A 553 3.81 6.41 -2.10
C LEU A 553 3.29 6.14 -0.69
N VAL A 554 2.31 5.23 -0.58
CA VAL A 554 1.72 4.82 0.70
C VAL A 554 2.01 3.34 0.91
N GLY A 555 2.46 3.00 2.12
CA GLY A 555 2.87 1.64 2.46
C GLY A 555 1.70 0.67 2.41
N LEU A 556 1.84 -0.37 1.59
CA LEU A 556 0.90 -1.49 1.54
C LEU A 556 1.24 -2.46 2.67
N THR A 557 0.34 -2.56 3.64
CA THR A 557 0.45 -3.52 4.75
C THR A 557 -0.56 -4.65 4.56
N GLU A 558 -0.46 -5.74 5.33
CA GLU A 558 -1.46 -6.82 5.34
C GLU A 558 -2.83 -6.40 5.91
N ARG A 559 -3.00 -5.12 6.28
CA ARG A 559 -4.23 -4.57 6.85
C ARG A 559 -5.33 -4.44 5.80
N ASN A 560 -6.58 -4.64 6.22
CA ASN A 560 -7.73 -4.47 5.34
C ASN A 560 -7.88 -2.99 4.93
N SER A 561 -7.55 -2.05 5.83
CA SER A 561 -7.51 -0.62 5.50
C SER A 561 -6.52 -0.28 4.38
N SER A 562 -5.36 -0.95 4.31
CA SER A 562 -4.41 -0.79 3.22
C SER A 562 -4.95 -1.34 1.90
N VAL A 563 -5.67 -2.47 1.95
CA VAL A 563 -6.36 -3.03 0.78
C VAL A 563 -7.42 -2.08 0.23
N MET A 564 -8.27 -1.51 1.10
CA MET A 564 -9.29 -0.53 0.70
C MET A 564 -8.70 0.69 0.02
N LYS A 565 -7.55 1.19 0.51
CA LYS A 565 -6.83 2.30 -0.13
C LYS A 565 -6.41 1.98 -1.56
N VAL A 566 -6.16 0.71 -1.89
CA VAL A 566 -5.79 0.31 -3.26
C VAL A 566 -7.02 0.20 -4.17
N SER A 567 -8.13 -0.35 -3.67
CA SER A 567 -9.36 -0.41 -4.47
C SER A 567 -9.98 0.97 -4.70
N GLU A 568 -9.71 1.94 -3.82
CA GLU A 568 -10.32 3.27 -3.82
C GLU A 568 -9.31 4.40 -4.08
N ILE A 569 -8.25 4.14 -4.88
CA ILE A 569 -7.16 5.11 -5.09
C ILE A 569 -7.67 6.47 -5.58
N GLU A 570 -8.63 6.52 -6.51
CA GLU A 570 -9.11 7.80 -7.07
C GLU A 570 -9.82 8.67 -6.04
N GLU A 571 -10.73 8.08 -5.25
CA GLU A 571 -11.47 8.78 -4.20
C GLU A 571 -10.53 9.19 -3.06
N TYR A 572 -9.61 8.31 -2.68
CA TYR A 572 -8.61 8.60 -1.66
C TYR A 572 -7.65 9.71 -2.09
N ALA A 573 -7.13 9.66 -3.33
CA ALA A 573 -6.24 10.68 -3.89
C ALA A 573 -6.90 12.05 -4.00
N GLY A 574 -8.19 12.09 -4.37
CA GLY A 574 -8.97 13.32 -4.43
C GLY A 574 -9.17 13.99 -3.07
N HIS A 575 -9.03 13.27 -1.96
CA HIS A 575 -9.15 13.79 -0.59
C HIS A 575 -7.82 13.97 0.14
N ASP A 576 -6.72 13.57 -0.47
CA ASP A 576 -5.41 13.61 0.17
C ASP A 576 -4.91 15.05 0.38
N PRO A 577 -4.57 15.44 1.62
CA PRO A 577 -4.19 16.82 1.91
C PRO A 577 -2.88 17.23 1.23
N ILE A 578 -1.95 16.30 1.00
CA ILE A 578 -0.67 16.61 0.33
C ILE A 578 -0.90 16.80 -1.16
N ILE A 579 -1.64 15.93 -1.82
CA ILE A 579 -1.98 16.11 -3.24
C ILE A 579 -2.75 17.41 -3.43
N LYS A 580 -3.70 17.74 -2.55
CA LYS A 580 -4.39 19.04 -2.59
C LYS A 580 -3.43 20.20 -2.39
N ALA A 581 -2.57 20.17 -1.36
CA ALA A 581 -1.59 21.23 -1.12
C ALA A 581 -0.65 21.41 -2.32
N PHE A 582 -0.19 20.30 -2.90
CA PHE A 582 0.64 20.25 -4.10
C PHE A 582 -0.09 20.83 -5.32
N GLY A 583 -1.33 20.42 -5.56
CA GLY A 583 -2.17 20.99 -6.62
C GLY A 583 -2.45 22.49 -6.43
N THR A 584 -2.66 22.95 -5.19
CA THR A 584 -2.85 24.39 -4.90
C THR A 584 -1.59 25.21 -5.18
N SER A 585 -0.40 24.62 -5.00
CA SER A 585 0.86 25.30 -5.32
C SER A 585 0.99 25.62 -6.82
N ALA A 586 0.37 24.81 -7.68
CA ALA A 586 0.29 25.04 -9.12
C ALA A 586 -0.45 26.33 -9.48
N ASN A 587 -1.56 26.61 -8.79
CA ASN A 587 -2.40 27.80 -9.05
C ASN A 587 -1.67 29.12 -8.72
N ASN A 588 -0.63 29.05 -7.88
CA ASN A 588 0.19 30.20 -7.51
C ASN A 588 1.51 30.27 -8.30
N ALA A 589 1.90 29.20 -8.99
CA ALA A 589 3.01 29.18 -9.94
C ALA A 589 2.54 29.78 -11.29
N SER A 590 3.46 30.32 -12.09
CA SER A 590 3.15 31.02 -13.35
C SER A 590 2.29 30.18 -14.32
N ARG A 591 1.61 30.84 -15.26
CA ARG A 591 0.56 30.29 -16.16
C ARG A 591 0.94 29.06 -17.01
N ASP A 592 2.21 28.63 -17.00
CA ASP A 592 2.78 27.65 -17.95
C ASP A 592 3.22 26.32 -17.31
N VAL A 593 2.72 25.97 -16.12
CA VAL A 593 3.07 24.71 -15.42
C VAL A 593 1.86 23.79 -15.31
N LEU A 594 2.00 22.55 -15.82
CA LEU A 594 0.99 21.51 -15.63
C LEU A 594 1.38 20.64 -14.44
N ILE A 595 0.65 20.77 -13.33
CA ILE A 595 0.83 19.92 -12.14
C ILE A 595 -0.26 18.86 -12.08
N SER A 596 0.13 17.61 -11.86
CA SER A 596 -0.78 16.51 -11.55
C SER A 596 -0.25 15.70 -10.37
N GLY A 597 -1.14 15.06 -9.61
CA GLY A 597 -0.79 14.25 -8.46
C GLY A 597 -1.43 12.87 -8.54
N GLN A 598 -0.69 11.83 -8.16
CA GLN A 598 -1.18 10.46 -8.05
C GLN A 598 -0.74 9.83 -6.72
N ILE A 599 -1.54 8.89 -6.21
CA ILE A 599 -1.17 8.01 -5.08
C ILE A 599 -0.89 6.62 -5.64
N ALA A 600 0.22 6.02 -5.25
CA ALA A 600 0.48 4.61 -5.43
C ALA A 600 0.60 3.94 -4.05
N VAL A 601 -0.23 2.93 -3.82
CA VAL A 601 -0.18 2.12 -2.60
C VAL A 601 0.59 0.84 -2.94
N VAL A 602 1.81 0.73 -2.44
CA VAL A 602 2.75 -0.36 -2.78
C VAL A 602 3.56 -0.79 -1.56
N PRO A 603 4.12 -2.01 -1.53
CA PRO A 603 5.04 -2.43 -0.47
C PRO A 603 6.30 -1.55 -0.41
N GLU A 604 6.85 -1.30 0.78
CA GLU A 604 7.97 -0.36 0.99
C GLU A 604 9.25 -0.76 0.24
N ASP A 605 9.52 -2.05 0.09
CA ASP A 605 10.62 -2.61 -0.72
C ASP A 605 10.49 -2.26 -2.21
N SER A 606 9.29 -1.93 -2.66
CA SER A 606 8.96 -1.68 -4.07
C SER A 606 8.95 -0.19 -4.44
N TYR A 607 9.22 0.70 -3.49
CA TYR A 607 9.11 2.15 -3.71
C TYR A 607 10.04 2.62 -4.83
N ALA A 608 11.29 2.15 -4.83
CA ALA A 608 12.27 2.51 -5.85
C ALA A 608 11.85 2.05 -7.26
N ASP A 609 11.46 0.78 -7.38
CA ASP A 609 10.95 0.20 -8.64
C ASP A 609 9.69 0.91 -9.14
N THR A 610 8.79 1.29 -8.22
CA THR A 610 7.58 2.04 -8.55
C THR A 610 7.91 3.42 -9.11
N LEU A 611 8.83 4.16 -8.47
CA LEU A 611 9.26 5.48 -8.98
C LEU A 611 9.94 5.36 -10.35
N ALA A 612 10.82 4.38 -10.54
CA ALA A 612 11.49 4.12 -11.80
C ALA A 612 10.50 3.74 -12.92
N THR A 613 9.55 2.86 -12.62
CA THR A 613 8.48 2.44 -13.53
C THR A 613 7.56 3.60 -13.90
N GLN A 614 7.21 4.46 -12.94
CA GLN A 614 6.39 5.66 -13.19
C GLN A 614 7.15 6.68 -14.04
N ALA A 615 8.45 6.90 -13.76
CA ALA A 615 9.29 7.78 -14.57
C ALA A 615 9.37 7.28 -16.02
N ASN A 616 9.52 5.97 -16.24
CA ASN A 616 9.50 5.37 -17.56
C ASN A 616 8.12 5.48 -18.24
N ARG A 617 7.03 5.34 -17.48
CA ARG A 617 5.65 5.45 -17.97
C ARG A 617 5.34 6.87 -18.44
N LEU A 618 5.76 7.88 -17.69
CA LEU A 618 5.51 9.29 -17.98
C LEU A 618 6.55 9.88 -18.95
N GLY A 619 7.66 9.18 -19.18
CA GLY A 619 8.80 9.69 -19.94
C GLY A 619 9.43 10.89 -19.24
N SER A 620 9.60 10.79 -17.91
CA SER A 620 10.17 11.84 -17.08
C SER A 620 11.66 12.00 -17.32
N ASP A 621 12.12 13.24 -17.44
CA ASP A 621 13.54 13.58 -17.65
C ASP A 621 14.29 13.61 -16.32
N LEU A 622 13.59 14.00 -15.24
CA LEU A 622 14.13 14.12 -13.89
C LEU A 622 13.17 13.57 -12.82
N ILE A 623 13.67 12.72 -11.94
CA ILE A 623 12.99 12.29 -10.71
C ILE A 623 13.52 13.12 -9.54
N LEU A 624 12.65 13.88 -8.87
CA LEU A 624 12.98 14.67 -7.70
C LEU A 624 12.51 13.99 -6.41
N VAL A 625 13.45 13.70 -5.52
CA VAL A 625 13.20 13.00 -4.24
C VAL A 625 13.64 13.92 -3.09
N PRO A 626 12.73 14.45 -2.25
CA PRO A 626 13.14 15.19 -1.06
C PRO A 626 13.74 14.21 -0.03
N TRP A 627 14.82 14.60 0.65
CA TRP A 627 15.38 13.81 1.73
C TRP A 627 14.44 13.78 2.94
N SER A 628 14.28 12.63 3.58
CA SER A 628 13.39 12.50 4.75
C SER A 628 13.93 13.26 5.95
N GLU A 629 13.09 14.06 6.60
CA GLU A 629 13.47 14.73 7.84
C GLU A 629 13.59 13.76 9.03
N THR A 630 12.86 12.64 8.98
CA THR A 630 12.87 11.62 10.03
C THR A 630 13.92 10.53 9.80
N GLY A 631 14.49 10.45 8.60
CA GLY A 631 15.35 9.33 8.18
C GLY A 631 14.60 8.02 7.93
N THR A 632 13.28 8.00 8.09
CA THR A 632 12.43 6.80 7.93
C THR A 632 11.63 6.83 6.64
N ILE A 633 11.27 5.66 6.12
CA ILE A 633 10.40 5.56 4.94
C ILE A 633 8.95 5.92 5.31
N SER A 634 8.55 5.66 6.56
CA SER A 634 7.19 5.90 7.06
C SER A 634 6.91 7.39 7.30
N GLU A 635 5.74 7.86 6.85
CA GLU A 635 5.26 9.23 7.09
C GLU A 635 4.48 9.39 8.40
N LEU A 636 4.18 8.29 9.09
CA LEU A 636 3.51 8.32 10.39
C LEU A 636 4.51 8.82 11.43
N PRO A 637 4.15 9.82 12.26
CA PRO A 637 4.96 10.18 13.41
C PRO A 637 4.98 8.99 14.36
N SER A 638 6.01 8.15 14.26
CA SER A 638 6.25 7.06 15.19
C SER A 638 6.57 7.69 16.54
N PHE A 639 5.54 7.86 17.38
CA PHE A 639 5.66 8.24 18.80
C PHE A 639 6.66 7.35 19.57
N TYR A 640 6.96 6.15 19.04
CA TYR A 640 7.92 5.19 19.59
C TYR A 640 9.36 5.30 19.03
N SER A 641 9.63 6.11 18.02
CA SER A 641 10.99 6.23 17.45
C SER A 641 11.91 7.23 18.18
N ALA A 642 11.58 7.59 19.41
CA ALA A 642 12.51 8.30 20.29
C ALA A 642 13.82 7.52 20.56
N THR A 643 13.90 6.25 20.13
CA THR A 643 15.09 5.40 20.18
C THR A 643 16.03 5.52 18.98
N ILE A 644 15.63 6.08 17.83
CA ILE A 644 16.58 6.41 16.75
C ILE A 644 17.06 7.86 16.97
N ARG A 645 17.88 8.05 18.01
CA ARG A 645 18.66 9.29 18.21
C ARG A 645 19.87 9.29 17.27
N GLY A 646 19.62 9.22 15.97
CA GLY A 646 20.66 9.26 14.94
C GLY A 646 20.44 10.44 13.99
N ASP A 647 21.49 10.81 13.28
CA ASP A 647 21.44 11.81 12.21
C ASP A 647 20.61 11.27 11.02
N PRO A 648 19.53 11.95 10.58
CA PRO A 648 18.59 11.42 9.57
C PRO A 648 19.22 11.19 8.18
N ILE A 649 20.45 11.66 7.97
CA ILE A 649 21.23 11.42 6.75
C ILE A 649 21.97 10.08 6.80
N THR A 650 22.40 9.64 7.98
CA THR A 650 23.26 8.45 8.17
C THR A 650 22.55 7.30 8.87
N SER A 651 21.47 7.59 9.59
CA SER A 651 20.66 6.63 10.34
C SER A 651 19.26 6.53 9.75
N GLY A 652 18.71 5.32 9.76
CA GLY A 652 17.38 5.00 9.23
C GLY A 652 17.40 4.25 7.89
N ASP A 653 16.20 3.95 7.40
CA ASP A 653 15.98 3.12 6.19
C ASP A 653 15.94 3.96 4.90
N PHE A 654 15.77 5.28 5.00
CA PHE A 654 15.67 6.18 3.86
C PHE A 654 16.93 6.23 2.97
N PRO A 655 18.18 6.20 3.50
CA PRO A 655 19.37 6.09 2.67
C PRO A 655 19.35 4.85 1.76
N ASN A 656 18.88 3.70 2.27
CA ASN A 656 18.78 2.47 1.47
C ASN A 656 17.76 2.63 0.33
N LEU A 657 16.60 3.25 0.61
CA LEU A 657 15.63 3.61 -0.41
C LEU A 657 16.25 4.49 -1.50
N MET A 658 17.00 5.53 -1.10
CA MET A 658 17.63 6.44 -2.05
C MET A 658 18.69 5.76 -2.92
N SER A 659 19.51 4.86 -2.33
CA SER A 659 20.45 4.04 -3.11
C SER A 659 19.73 3.23 -4.18
N ASN A 660 18.64 2.57 -3.80
CA ASN A 660 17.85 1.75 -4.72
C ASN A 660 17.21 2.60 -5.82
N VAL A 661 16.68 3.79 -5.50
CA VAL A 661 16.10 4.71 -6.51
C VAL A 661 17.16 5.11 -7.53
N PHE A 662 18.36 5.48 -7.06
CA PHE A 662 19.45 5.86 -7.95
C PHE A 662 19.90 4.73 -8.88
N ASP A 663 19.89 3.48 -8.39
CA ASP A 663 20.33 2.31 -9.16
C ASP A 663 19.26 1.87 -10.17
N GLU A 664 17.99 1.79 -9.77
CA GLU A 664 16.87 1.40 -10.63
C GLU A 664 16.57 2.45 -11.72
N ALA A 665 16.63 3.74 -11.39
CA ALA A 665 16.33 4.81 -12.33
C ALA A 665 17.50 5.16 -13.27
N LYS A 666 18.71 4.64 -13.03
CA LYS A 666 19.97 4.98 -13.71
C LYS A 666 19.90 5.01 -15.23
N HIS A 667 19.14 4.10 -15.83
CA HIS A 667 19.00 3.96 -17.28
C HIS A 667 17.70 4.56 -17.83
N ILE A 668 16.81 5.03 -16.95
CA ILE A 668 15.46 5.49 -17.29
C ILE A 668 15.42 7.02 -17.32
N SER A 669 15.83 7.66 -16.22
CA SER A 669 15.68 9.10 -15.96
C SER A 669 16.84 9.61 -15.10
N ALA A 670 17.11 10.91 -15.13
CA ALA A 670 18.02 11.51 -14.16
C ALA A 670 17.35 11.54 -12.78
N VAL A 671 18.13 11.51 -11.70
CA VAL A 671 17.61 11.55 -10.34
C VAL A 671 18.25 12.71 -9.59
N ALA A 672 17.43 13.51 -8.92
CA ALA A 672 17.87 14.58 -8.05
C ALA A 672 17.29 14.40 -6.64
N THR A 673 18.12 14.61 -5.64
CA THR A 673 17.73 14.52 -4.23
C THR A 673 18.02 15.84 -3.55
N TYR A 674 17.00 16.44 -2.92
CA TYR A 674 17.14 17.71 -2.23
C TYR A 674 17.24 17.50 -0.72
N ILE A 675 18.27 18.06 -0.10
CA ILE A 675 18.52 18.07 1.34
C ILE A 675 18.36 19.51 1.82
N ASP A 676 17.39 19.73 2.70
CA ASP A 676 17.09 21.08 3.19
C ASP A 676 18.07 21.56 4.26
N SER A 677 18.18 22.88 4.37
CA SER A 677 19.02 23.55 5.37
C SER A 677 18.65 23.19 6.82
N THR A 678 17.37 22.93 7.09
CA THR A 678 16.88 22.52 8.41
C THR A 678 17.50 21.20 8.90
N LEU A 679 17.81 20.27 8.00
CA LEU A 679 18.45 18.98 8.31
C LEU A 679 19.95 19.11 8.54
N LEU A 680 20.55 20.16 8.00
CA LEU A 680 21.97 20.44 8.14
C LEU A 680 22.28 21.28 9.39
N GLU A 681 21.26 21.95 9.98
CA GLU A 681 21.42 22.95 11.04
C GLU A 681 21.52 22.40 12.49
N LYS A 682 21.56 21.07 12.75
CA LYS A 682 21.73 20.57 14.14
C LYS A 682 22.17 19.11 14.30
N ALA A 683 23.30 18.88 14.99
CA ALA A 683 23.66 17.61 15.64
C ALA A 683 24.18 17.74 17.10
N ASP A 684 24.59 18.93 17.56
CA ASP A 684 25.13 19.07 18.93
C ASP A 684 24.07 19.50 19.96
N THR A 685 23.48 18.51 20.63
CA THR A 685 22.89 18.69 21.97
C THR A 685 23.66 17.89 23.00
N SER A 686 24.96 18.15 23.12
CA SER A 686 25.77 17.73 24.25
C SER A 686 26.76 18.81 24.66
N ASP A 687 26.28 20.00 25.00
CA ASP A 687 26.99 20.78 26.02
C ASP A 687 26.08 21.74 26.76
N SER A 688 25.87 21.44 28.04
CA SER A 688 25.27 22.36 29.01
C SER A 688 26.32 23.40 29.42
N GLY A 689 26.50 24.43 28.59
CA GLY A 689 27.48 25.49 28.82
C GLY A 689 26.90 26.90 28.66
N THR A 690 26.50 27.51 29.78
CA THR A 690 26.32 28.95 30.04
C THR A 690 26.27 29.90 28.82
N LYS A 691 25.06 30.30 28.40
CA LYS A 691 24.86 31.42 27.47
C LYS A 691 25.29 32.75 28.14
N ARG A 692 26.39 33.34 27.69
CA ARG A 692 26.68 34.77 27.92
C ARG A 692 25.65 35.63 27.16
N PRO A 693 25.17 36.75 27.73
CA PRO A 693 24.19 37.60 27.06
C PRO A 693 24.82 38.31 25.85
N ARG A 694 24.19 38.16 24.68
CA ARG A 694 24.56 38.84 23.43
C ARG A 694 24.19 40.33 23.52
N GLN A 695 25.13 41.20 23.17
CA GLN A 695 24.92 42.63 22.93
C GLN A 695 23.80 42.85 21.92
N LEU A 696 22.91 43.79 22.24
CA LEU A 696 21.78 44.21 21.43
C LEU A 696 22.26 45.03 20.22
N THR A 697 22.25 44.43 19.04
CA THR A 697 22.26 45.18 17.77
C THR A 697 20.83 45.36 17.27
N ARG A 698 20.41 46.61 17.12
CA ARG A 698 19.08 47.04 16.68
C ARG A 698 18.87 46.67 15.21
N HIS A 699 18.00 45.69 14.93
CA HIS A 699 17.43 45.51 13.59
C HIS A 699 16.00 46.06 13.56
N VAL A 700 15.75 46.94 12.59
CA VAL A 700 14.42 47.45 12.26
C VAL A 700 13.68 46.37 11.47
N SER A 701 12.56 45.85 11.99
CA SER A 701 11.54 45.20 11.17
C SER A 701 10.17 45.27 11.86
N GLY A 702 9.17 45.75 11.13
CA GLY A 702 7.77 45.85 11.58
C GLY A 702 7.09 44.50 11.72
N VAL A 703 7.43 43.77 12.78
CA VAL A 703 6.67 42.64 13.31
C VAL A 703 6.28 43.02 14.73
N SER A 704 5.01 42.82 15.09
CA SER A 704 4.52 43.11 16.44
C SER A 704 5.35 42.33 17.47
N MET A 705 5.83 42.98 18.54
CA MET A 705 6.57 42.29 19.60
C MET A 705 5.74 41.19 20.28
N SER A 706 4.40 41.25 20.17
CA SER A 706 3.48 40.20 20.63
C SER A 706 3.63 38.89 19.84
N GLU A 707 3.96 38.97 18.54
CA GLU A 707 4.18 37.80 17.67
C GLU A 707 5.56 37.16 17.90
N GLN A 708 6.49 37.89 18.51
CA GLN A 708 7.82 37.36 18.83
C GLN A 708 7.83 36.41 20.03
N GLN A 709 6.83 36.47 20.91
CA GLN A 709 6.82 35.78 22.20
C GLN A 709 6.18 34.39 22.21
N ASP A 710 5.52 33.94 21.15
CA ASP A 710 4.89 32.61 21.14
C ASP A 710 5.87 31.52 20.64
N PRO A 711 6.42 30.67 21.53
CA PRO A 711 7.34 29.60 21.13
C PRO A 711 6.65 28.46 20.37
N SER A 712 5.32 28.45 20.27
CA SER A 712 4.56 27.43 19.56
C SER A 712 4.30 27.76 18.08
N ALA A 713 4.59 28.98 17.64
CA ALA A 713 4.34 29.43 16.27
C ALA A 713 5.51 29.10 15.33
N ALA A 714 5.26 28.26 14.32
CA ALA A 714 6.18 28.07 13.19
C ALA A 714 6.13 29.29 12.25
N ARG A 715 7.31 29.80 11.85
CA ARG A 715 7.44 31.02 11.04
C ARG A 715 7.90 30.68 9.63
N PHE A 716 7.18 31.18 8.64
CA PHE A 716 7.55 31.08 7.22
C PHE A 716 7.76 32.50 6.67
N PHE A 717 8.92 32.76 6.07
CA PHE A 717 9.25 34.07 5.50
C PHE A 717 9.10 34.02 3.98
N SER A 718 8.41 34.99 3.37
CA SER A 718 8.36 35.13 1.90
C SER A 718 9.74 35.54 1.37
N ALA A 719 10.19 34.86 0.30
CA ALA A 719 11.47 35.07 -0.35
C ALA A 719 11.64 36.49 -0.94
N GLU A 720 10.55 37.22 -1.18
CA GLU A 720 10.55 38.57 -1.75
C GLU A 720 11.37 39.60 -0.95
N ARG A 721 11.68 39.35 0.33
CA ARG A 721 12.49 40.26 1.17
C ARG A 721 14.00 40.00 1.16
N ARG A 722 14.51 38.92 0.53
CA ARG A 722 15.93 38.49 0.68
C ARG A 722 16.85 38.70 -0.53
N GLY A 723 16.37 39.25 -1.65
CA GLY A 723 17.17 39.40 -2.88
C GLY A 723 17.23 38.10 -3.70
N LYS A 724 17.92 38.12 -4.84
CA LYS A 724 18.05 36.95 -5.75
C LYS A 724 18.66 35.75 -5.02
N LYS A 725 18.09 34.55 -5.19
CA LYS A 725 18.62 33.31 -4.59
C LYS A 725 19.85 32.85 -5.39
N LEU A 726 20.91 32.47 -4.68
CA LEU A 726 22.17 32.06 -5.30
C LEU A 726 22.18 30.53 -5.48
N ILE A 727 22.49 30.07 -6.68
CA ILE A 727 22.72 28.66 -6.99
C ILE A 727 24.20 28.49 -7.34
N ARG A 728 24.87 27.54 -6.70
CA ARG A 728 26.27 27.21 -6.99
C ARG A 728 26.36 25.79 -7.54
N VAL A 729 26.98 25.63 -8.70
CA VAL A 729 27.16 24.34 -9.35
C VAL A 729 28.63 23.99 -9.35
N LEU A 730 28.99 22.82 -8.83
CA LEU A 730 30.37 22.33 -8.85
C LEU A 730 30.59 21.42 -10.07
N TYR A 731 31.65 21.69 -10.83
CA TYR A 731 32.09 20.85 -11.93
C TYR A 731 33.48 20.27 -11.65
N THR A 732 33.57 18.96 -11.41
CA THR A 732 34.85 18.24 -11.17
C THR A 732 35.29 17.38 -12.35
N GLY A 733 34.53 17.38 -13.45
CA GLY A 733 34.81 16.60 -14.66
C GLY A 733 34.05 15.28 -14.79
N ALA A 734 33.13 14.96 -13.87
CA ALA A 734 32.27 13.78 -13.96
C ALA A 734 31.03 14.02 -14.85
N GLU A 735 30.47 12.94 -15.43
CA GLU A 735 29.22 13.03 -16.22
C GLU A 735 28.03 13.57 -15.41
N ASP A 736 27.93 13.20 -14.13
CA ASP A 736 26.89 13.69 -13.22
C ASP A 736 27.01 15.21 -12.98
N ASP A 737 28.23 15.74 -12.94
CA ASP A 737 28.49 17.18 -12.80
C ASP A 737 28.13 17.94 -14.07
N LEU A 738 28.34 17.33 -15.24
CA LEU A 738 27.93 17.92 -16.51
C LEU A 738 26.41 18.10 -16.58
N PHE A 739 25.67 17.11 -16.07
CA PHE A 739 24.22 17.23 -15.91
C PHE A 739 23.85 18.33 -14.90
N ALA A 740 24.57 18.43 -13.78
CA ALA A 740 24.39 19.52 -12.81
C ALA A 740 24.56 20.91 -13.46
N VAL A 741 25.57 21.07 -14.33
CA VAL A 741 25.81 22.31 -15.09
C VAL A 741 24.66 22.62 -16.04
N ARG A 742 24.19 21.63 -16.81
CA ARG A 742 23.02 21.81 -17.70
C ARG A 742 21.77 22.23 -16.92
N LEU A 743 21.52 21.59 -15.78
CA LEU A 743 20.38 21.90 -14.92
C LEU A 743 20.52 23.30 -14.30
N GLY A 744 21.73 23.70 -13.89
CA GLY A 744 22.01 25.06 -13.42
C GLY A 744 21.75 26.12 -14.49
N ILE A 745 22.15 25.87 -15.74
CA ILE A 745 21.87 26.78 -16.87
C ILE A 745 20.37 26.88 -17.14
N GLN A 746 19.62 25.77 -17.05
CA GLN A 746 18.15 25.80 -17.19
C GLN A 746 17.53 26.65 -16.06
N LEU A 747 17.97 26.47 -14.81
CA LEU A 747 17.48 27.27 -13.68
C LEU A 747 17.80 28.77 -13.82
N ALA A 748 18.87 29.14 -14.53
CA ALA A 748 19.20 30.55 -14.79
C ALA A 748 18.17 31.27 -15.69
N GLN A 749 17.27 30.54 -16.37
CA GLN A 749 16.12 31.13 -17.06
C GLN A 749 15.22 31.92 -16.10
N ASN A 750 15.18 31.51 -14.83
CA ASN A 750 14.45 32.18 -13.77
C ASN A 750 15.09 33.51 -13.38
N GLU A 751 14.32 34.61 -13.42
CA GLU A 751 14.82 35.97 -13.14
C GLU A 751 15.24 36.20 -11.68
N ASN A 752 14.71 35.38 -10.78
CA ASN A 752 14.99 35.46 -9.34
C ASN A 752 16.24 34.67 -8.93
N LEU A 753 16.88 33.97 -9.86
CA LEU A 753 18.05 33.12 -9.61
C LEU A 753 19.31 33.73 -10.20
N GLU A 754 20.40 33.61 -9.45
CA GLU A 754 21.76 33.91 -9.89
C GLU A 754 22.55 32.61 -9.81
N VAL A 755 23.19 32.20 -10.92
CA VAL A 755 23.87 30.91 -11.02
C VAL A 755 25.37 31.13 -11.10
N ASN A 756 26.12 30.46 -10.24
CA ASN A 756 27.57 30.51 -10.18
C ASN A 756 28.11 29.11 -10.45
N ILE A 757 28.83 28.94 -11.56
CA ILE A 757 29.42 27.68 -11.97
C ILE A 757 30.89 27.70 -11.54
N VAL A 758 31.26 26.76 -10.68
CA VAL A 758 32.60 26.60 -10.14
C VAL A 758 33.29 25.45 -10.88
N ASP A 759 34.22 25.80 -11.76
CA ASP A 759 35.05 24.86 -12.52
C ASP A 759 36.27 24.43 -11.69
N ALA A 760 36.29 23.15 -11.32
CA ALA A 760 37.35 22.46 -10.61
C ALA A 760 37.80 21.20 -11.38
N ALA A 761 37.59 21.15 -12.70
CA ALA A 761 38.02 20.02 -13.53
C ALA A 761 39.47 20.19 -14.02
N ASP A 762 40.14 19.06 -14.28
CA ASP A 762 41.48 19.07 -14.90
C ASP A 762 41.39 19.66 -16.33
N PRO A 763 42.15 20.71 -16.67
CA PRO A 763 42.12 21.33 -17.99
C PRO A 763 42.46 20.38 -19.15
N ASP A 764 43.21 19.31 -18.92
CA ASP A 764 43.69 18.40 -19.98
C ASP A 764 42.74 17.21 -20.24
N ALA A 765 41.63 17.10 -19.49
CA ALA A 765 40.69 15.99 -19.62
C ALA A 765 39.74 16.15 -20.83
N GLU A 766 39.55 15.08 -21.61
CA GLU A 766 38.65 15.03 -22.78
C GLU A 766 37.19 15.42 -22.42
N ALA A 767 36.78 15.18 -21.16
CA ALA A 767 35.50 15.60 -20.60
C ALA A 767 35.27 17.12 -20.63
N ASN A 768 36.33 17.92 -20.60
CA ASN A 768 36.25 19.38 -20.56
C ASN A 768 35.79 19.99 -21.89
N MET A 769 35.94 19.28 -23.02
CA MET A 769 35.43 19.75 -24.32
C MET A 769 33.91 19.86 -24.35
N GLN A 770 33.18 18.95 -23.69
CA GLN A 770 31.71 19.03 -23.61
C GLN A 770 31.26 20.20 -22.74
N PHE A 771 31.95 20.46 -21.63
CA PHE A 771 31.69 21.61 -20.76
C PHE A 771 31.88 22.93 -21.53
N VAL A 772 33.00 23.10 -22.24
CA VAL A 772 33.27 24.28 -23.08
C VAL A 772 32.23 24.44 -24.20
N ARG A 773 31.78 23.34 -24.80
CA ARG A 773 30.72 23.37 -25.83
C ARG A 773 29.37 23.84 -25.28
N ILE A 774 29.03 23.47 -24.05
CA ILE A 774 27.77 23.88 -23.40
C ILE A 774 27.83 25.36 -22.99
N THR A 775 28.94 25.78 -22.37
CA THR A 775 29.11 27.17 -21.91
C THR A 775 29.23 28.17 -23.07
N SER A 776 29.81 27.76 -24.21
CA SER A 776 29.87 28.59 -25.42
C SER A 776 28.51 28.83 -26.11
N LYS A 777 27.48 28.02 -25.79
CA LYS A 777 26.14 28.08 -26.40
C LYS A 777 25.09 28.79 -25.53
N ILE A 778 25.51 29.49 -24.48
CA ILE A 778 24.58 30.19 -23.57
C ILE A 778 23.91 31.34 -24.32
N HIS A 779 22.57 31.40 -24.25
CA HIS A 779 21.79 32.46 -24.87
C HIS A 779 22.04 33.81 -24.20
N ALA A 780 22.13 34.89 -24.98
CA ALA A 780 22.50 36.22 -24.49
C ALA A 780 21.54 36.76 -23.39
N SER A 781 20.27 36.32 -23.39
CA SER A 781 19.28 36.71 -22.36
C SER A 781 19.55 36.13 -20.96
N ILE A 782 20.42 35.13 -20.83
CA ILE A 782 20.71 34.43 -19.56
C ILE A 782 22.14 34.71 -19.09
N ALA A 783 23.03 35.12 -20.00
CA ALA A 783 24.46 35.32 -19.73
C ALA A 783 24.74 36.24 -18.51
N ASP A 784 23.98 37.32 -18.35
CA ASP A 784 24.14 38.28 -17.24
C ASP A 784 23.83 37.69 -15.84
N ARG A 785 23.22 36.49 -15.79
CA ARG A 785 22.85 35.78 -14.56
C ARG A 785 23.79 34.63 -14.23
N ILE A 786 24.75 34.32 -15.11
CA ILE A 786 25.68 33.20 -14.94
C ILE A 786 27.09 33.75 -14.69
N THR A 787 27.67 33.39 -13.55
CA THR A 787 29.06 33.71 -13.21
C THR A 787 29.91 32.45 -13.24
N PHE A 788 31.15 32.58 -13.74
CA PHE A 788 32.10 31.47 -13.81
C PHE A 788 33.27 31.76 -12.87
N ASN A 789 33.51 30.85 -11.94
CA ASN A 789 34.68 30.88 -11.06
C ASN A 789 35.53 29.65 -11.30
N LYS A 790 36.85 29.82 -11.36
CA LYS A 790 37.80 28.72 -11.55
C LYS A 790 38.57 28.46 -10.27
N VAL A 791 38.63 27.20 -9.86
CA VAL A 791 39.41 26.73 -8.72
C VAL A 791 40.70 26.09 -9.24
N PRO A 792 41.90 26.53 -8.81
CA PRO A 792 43.16 25.96 -9.28
C PRO A 792 43.37 24.56 -8.71
N VAL A 793 43.17 23.53 -9.53
CA VAL A 793 43.37 22.12 -9.14
C VAL A 793 44.78 21.64 -9.53
N THR A 794 45.46 20.96 -8.61
CA THR A 794 46.76 20.29 -8.81
C THR A 794 46.58 18.78 -8.75
N LYS A 795 47.53 17.99 -9.27
CA LYS A 795 47.42 16.51 -9.32
C LYS A 795 47.24 15.81 -7.96
N GLU A 796 47.48 16.50 -6.84
CA GLU A 796 47.31 15.98 -5.46
C GLU A 796 46.07 16.51 -4.73
N THR A 797 45.20 17.28 -5.40
CA THR A 797 44.03 17.90 -4.76
C THR A 797 42.96 16.85 -4.44
N THR A 798 42.67 16.66 -3.16
CA THR A 798 41.58 15.78 -2.69
C THR A 798 40.22 16.48 -2.77
N SER A 799 39.12 15.71 -2.89
CA SER A 799 37.74 16.22 -2.89
C SER A 799 37.45 17.18 -1.72
N SER A 800 38.03 16.92 -0.55
CA SER A 800 37.87 17.74 0.65
C SER A 800 38.49 19.14 0.51
N THR A 801 39.56 19.28 -0.28
CA THR A 801 40.22 20.56 -0.54
C THR A 801 39.39 21.42 -1.48
N ILE A 802 38.82 20.80 -2.52
CA ILE A 802 37.90 21.46 -3.48
C ILE A 802 36.66 21.97 -2.74
N ILE A 803 36.12 21.16 -1.83
CA ILE A 803 34.95 21.51 -1.02
C ILE A 803 35.27 22.63 -0.02
N ALA A 804 36.46 22.60 0.61
CA ALA A 804 36.89 23.67 1.50
C ALA A 804 37.02 25.02 0.77
N GLU A 805 37.56 25.04 -0.46
CA GLU A 805 37.61 26.26 -1.28
C GLU A 805 36.22 26.69 -1.78
N LEU A 806 35.35 25.75 -2.12
CA LEU A 806 33.96 26.01 -2.49
C LEU A 806 33.20 26.71 -1.34
N PHE A 807 33.41 26.28 -0.10
CA PHE A 807 32.85 26.95 1.08
C PHE A 807 33.60 28.23 1.46
N ALA A 808 34.89 28.37 1.14
CA ALA A 808 35.61 29.63 1.32
C ALA A 808 34.98 30.76 0.48
N LEU A 809 34.50 30.44 -0.73
CA LEU A 809 33.72 31.38 -1.56
C LEU A 809 32.38 31.78 -0.90
N GLN A 810 31.87 31.01 0.06
CA GLN A 810 30.64 31.33 0.81
C GLN A 810 30.90 32.31 1.97
N ALA A 811 32.16 32.47 2.39
CA ALA A 811 32.52 33.30 3.54
C ALA A 811 32.13 34.77 3.32
N GLY A 812 31.05 35.20 3.98
CA GLY A 812 30.51 36.56 3.89
C GLY A 812 29.18 36.69 3.15
N GLU A 813 28.73 35.65 2.44
CA GLU A 813 27.46 35.65 1.70
C GLU A 813 26.29 35.31 2.63
N LYS A 814 25.33 36.23 2.78
CA LYS A 814 24.15 36.06 3.67
C LYS A 814 22.90 35.57 2.94
N ARG A 815 22.95 35.41 1.62
CA ARG A 815 21.83 34.94 0.80
C ARG A 815 21.63 33.44 0.98
N ALA A 816 20.38 32.98 0.87
CA ALA A 816 20.09 31.55 0.84
C ALA A 816 20.75 30.94 -0.41
N THR A 817 21.59 29.93 -0.20
CA THR A 817 22.42 29.34 -1.26
C THR A 817 22.09 27.86 -1.43
N THR A 818 21.84 27.43 -2.67
CA THR A 818 21.63 26.02 -3.00
C THR A 818 22.82 25.52 -3.81
N TYR A 819 23.48 24.46 -3.34
CA TYR A 819 24.59 23.81 -4.03
C TYR A 819 24.08 22.63 -4.86
N ILE A 820 24.43 22.58 -6.15
CA ILE A 820 24.15 21.45 -7.04
C ILE A 820 25.45 20.66 -7.22
N LEU A 821 25.43 19.40 -6.78
CA LEU A 821 26.59 18.51 -6.79
C LEU A 821 26.25 17.23 -7.56
N GLY A 822 27.14 16.78 -8.43
CA GLY A 822 27.01 15.45 -9.02
C GLY A 822 27.34 14.36 -8.01
N ARG A 823 26.64 13.22 -8.11
CA ARG A 823 26.85 12.05 -7.25
C ARG A 823 28.25 11.43 -7.42
N SER A 824 28.85 11.54 -8.61
CA SER A 824 30.22 11.10 -9.00
C SER A 824 30.78 9.93 -8.17
N SER A 825 30.58 8.70 -8.66
CA SER A 825 31.15 7.50 -8.05
C SER A 825 32.64 7.35 -8.42
N THR A 826 33.56 7.75 -7.56
CA THR A 826 34.94 7.22 -7.65
C THR A 826 34.95 5.76 -7.18
N THR A 827 35.19 4.86 -8.13
CA THR A 827 35.14 3.41 -8.00
C THR A 827 36.22 2.82 -7.08
N GLN A 828 35.82 1.76 -6.37
CA GLN A 828 36.61 0.63 -5.85
C GLN A 828 37.69 0.91 -4.79
N HIS A 829 37.35 0.66 -3.52
CA HIS A 829 38.18 -0.20 -2.65
C HIS A 829 37.25 -1.20 -1.93
N GLY A 830 37.47 -2.49 -2.20
CA GLY A 830 36.76 -3.59 -1.57
C GLY A 830 37.14 -3.71 -0.10
N GLY A 831 36.35 -3.10 0.77
CA GLY A 831 36.33 -3.42 2.20
C GLY A 831 35.42 -4.62 2.43
N SER A 832 36.01 -5.72 2.89
CA SER A 832 35.32 -6.91 3.39
C SER A 832 34.13 -6.54 4.27
N ASN A 833 32.93 -7.05 3.95
CA ASN A 833 31.79 -7.05 4.86
C ASN A 833 32.15 -7.83 6.13
N THR A 834 32.60 -7.14 7.17
CA THR A 834 32.53 -7.67 8.53
C THR A 834 31.08 -7.62 8.97
N LEU A 835 30.44 -8.80 9.05
CA LEU A 835 29.13 -8.95 9.67
C LEU A 835 29.22 -8.49 11.14
N GLY A 836 28.64 -7.32 11.44
CA GLY A 836 28.47 -6.87 12.83
C GLY A 836 28.49 -5.35 13.01
N ASP A 837 27.59 -4.61 12.36
CA ASP A 837 26.97 -3.39 12.92
C ASP A 837 25.92 -2.85 11.93
N SER A 838 24.64 -3.11 12.19
CA SER A 838 23.55 -2.93 11.23
C SER A 838 22.74 -1.64 11.41
N SER A 839 23.36 -0.51 11.76
CA SER A 839 22.58 0.73 12.04
C SER A 839 23.12 2.02 11.42
N VAL A 840 24.31 2.04 10.81
CA VAL A 840 24.89 3.26 10.21
C VAL A 840 25.25 3.01 8.75
N VAL A 841 24.51 3.65 7.84
CA VAL A 841 24.78 3.59 6.40
C VAL A 841 25.80 4.68 6.06
N ASP A 842 26.90 4.31 5.41
CA ASP A 842 27.91 5.27 4.97
C ASP A 842 27.33 6.18 3.86
N PRO A 843 27.16 7.50 4.11
CA PRO A 843 26.56 8.44 3.16
C PRO A 843 27.32 8.55 1.84
N ARG A 844 28.60 8.14 1.81
CA ARG A 844 29.40 8.11 0.57
C ARG A 844 28.86 7.10 -0.45
N LYS A 845 28.26 6.01 0.01
CA LYS A 845 27.67 4.97 -0.88
C LYS A 845 26.38 5.48 -1.54
N THR A 846 25.59 6.25 -0.80
CA THR A 846 24.30 6.78 -1.25
C THR A 846 24.44 8.05 -2.05
N LEU A 847 25.03 9.11 -1.49
CA LEU A 847 25.07 10.45 -2.08
C LEU A 847 26.33 10.75 -2.89
N GLY A 848 27.37 9.91 -2.78
CA GLY A 848 28.67 10.16 -3.38
C GLY A 848 29.68 10.77 -2.42
N SER A 849 30.96 10.72 -2.79
CA SER A 849 32.06 11.21 -1.96
C SER A 849 32.02 12.73 -1.79
N THR A 850 31.77 13.47 -2.87
CA THR A 850 31.67 14.93 -2.91
C THR A 850 30.54 15.46 -2.03
N ALA A 851 29.34 14.91 -2.19
CA ALA A 851 28.18 15.32 -1.39
C ALA A 851 28.33 14.94 0.09
N ALA A 852 28.85 13.76 0.40
CA ALA A 852 29.08 13.33 1.78
C ALA A 852 30.10 14.23 2.50
N GLU A 853 31.19 14.60 1.82
CA GLU A 853 32.17 15.54 2.36
C GLU A 853 31.59 16.94 2.54
N ALA A 854 30.78 17.42 1.58
CA ALA A 854 30.08 18.70 1.69
C ALA A 854 29.15 18.75 2.92
N ILE A 855 28.39 17.67 3.17
CA ILE A 855 27.53 17.55 4.34
C ILE A 855 28.35 17.58 5.63
N SER A 856 29.50 16.87 5.66
CA SER A 856 30.37 16.84 6.83
C SER A 856 30.97 18.21 7.16
N GLU A 857 31.37 18.96 6.14
CA GLU A 857 31.98 20.29 6.31
C GLU A 857 30.94 21.35 6.66
N VAL A 858 29.71 21.27 6.11
CA VAL A 858 28.58 22.13 6.51
C VAL A 858 28.25 21.95 7.99
N LYS A 859 28.19 20.70 8.46
CA LYS A 859 27.95 20.39 9.87
C LYS A 859 29.08 20.88 10.77
N ARG A 860 30.33 20.70 10.34
CA ARG A 860 31.53 21.19 11.04
C ARG A 860 31.57 22.71 11.15
N LEU A 861 31.23 23.43 10.09
CA LEU A 861 31.27 24.90 10.03
C LEU A 861 29.97 25.57 10.52
N SER A 862 28.91 24.79 10.79
CA SER A 862 27.60 25.29 11.23
C SER A 862 27.03 26.38 10.30
N ILE A 863 27.10 26.16 8.99
CA ILE A 863 26.63 27.12 7.98
C ILE A 863 25.09 27.10 7.96
N VAL A 864 24.47 28.28 8.05
CA VAL A 864 23.01 28.48 8.13
C VAL A 864 22.45 28.90 6.76
N ASN A 865 21.24 28.46 6.40
CA ASN A 865 20.57 28.72 5.09
C ASN A 865 21.27 28.10 3.86
N LEU A 866 21.89 26.93 4.02
CA LEU A 866 22.54 26.20 2.93
C LEU A 866 21.76 24.91 2.64
N SER A 867 21.36 24.71 1.38
CA SER A 867 20.67 23.48 0.94
C SER A 867 21.50 22.78 -0.15
N LEU A 868 21.38 21.45 -0.24
CA LEU A 868 22.13 20.63 -1.18
C LEU A 868 21.16 19.93 -2.15
N LEU A 869 21.47 19.96 -3.44
CA LEU A 869 20.80 19.22 -4.50
C LEU A 869 21.81 18.27 -5.13
N VAL A 870 21.69 16.98 -4.84
CA VAL A 870 22.59 15.94 -5.37
C VAL A 870 21.94 15.34 -6.61
N VAL A 871 22.67 15.30 -7.73
CA VAL A 871 22.12 14.84 -9.02
C VAL A 871 22.90 13.67 -9.60
N GLN A 872 22.19 12.77 -10.28
CA GLN A 872 22.73 11.66 -11.05
C GLN A 872 22.17 11.72 -12.47
N ALA A 873 23.07 11.68 -13.47
CA ALA A 873 22.70 11.69 -14.87
C ALA A 873 22.17 10.33 -15.34
N LYS A 874 21.26 10.36 -16.31
CA LYS A 874 20.81 9.16 -17.02
C LYS A 874 21.95 8.57 -17.85
N ARG A 875 22.19 7.27 -17.72
CA ARG A 875 23.23 6.54 -18.49
C ARG A 875 22.63 5.76 -19.64
N LEU A 876 23.25 5.83 -20.81
CA LEU A 876 22.86 5.00 -21.96
C LEU A 876 23.05 3.52 -21.62
N ALA A 877 22.04 2.71 -21.93
CA ALA A 877 22.12 1.27 -21.76
C ALA A 877 23.19 0.72 -22.72
N ARG A 878 24.25 0.10 -22.18
CA ARG A 878 25.13 -0.74 -23.01
C ARG A 878 24.29 -1.91 -23.51
N ASP A 879 24.38 -2.14 -24.81
CA ASP A 879 23.72 -3.18 -25.60
C ASP A 879 23.44 -4.48 -24.78
N PRO A 880 22.16 -4.91 -24.63
CA PRO A 880 21.79 -6.04 -23.77
C PRO A 880 22.43 -7.38 -24.17
N ASN A 881 23.02 -7.47 -25.37
CA ASN A 881 23.79 -8.63 -25.82
C ASN A 881 25.12 -8.84 -25.09
N THR A 882 25.60 -7.87 -24.31
CA THR A 882 26.83 -8.04 -23.51
C THR A 882 26.59 -8.69 -22.14
N LEU A 883 25.34 -8.77 -21.67
CA LEU A 883 24.96 -9.47 -20.43
C LEU A 883 24.88 -11.00 -20.57
N GLN A 884 25.02 -11.55 -21.79
CA GLN A 884 25.06 -13.00 -22.04
C GLN A 884 26.45 -13.63 -21.99
N ARG A 885 27.53 -12.85 -21.79
CA ARG A 885 28.88 -13.41 -21.55
C ARG A 885 29.32 -13.20 -20.11
N LYS A 886 28.72 -13.95 -19.18
CA LYS A 886 29.46 -14.38 -17.98
C LYS A 886 30.51 -15.40 -18.41
N PRO A 887 31.79 -15.24 -18.09
CA PRO A 887 32.74 -16.33 -18.24
C PRO A 887 32.35 -17.45 -17.27
N SER A 888 32.19 -18.66 -17.81
CA SER A 888 31.94 -19.88 -17.06
C SER A 888 33.08 -20.13 -16.06
N VAL A 889 32.82 -19.92 -14.77
CA VAL A 889 33.67 -20.43 -13.69
C VAL A 889 33.22 -21.86 -13.40
N TYR A 890 33.68 -22.79 -14.23
CA TYR A 890 33.79 -24.23 -13.93
C TYR A 890 34.85 -24.82 -14.87
N SER A 891 36.09 -24.91 -14.41
CA SER A 891 37.12 -25.88 -14.84
C SER A 891 38.48 -25.45 -14.27
N SER A 892 38.86 -26.03 -13.13
CA SER A 892 40.23 -26.52 -12.82
C SER A 892 40.41 -26.71 -11.31
N ARG A 893 39.98 -27.88 -10.83
CA ARG A 893 40.75 -28.67 -9.87
C ARG A 893 40.49 -30.14 -10.22
N ASP A 894 41.60 -30.80 -10.53
CA ASP A 894 41.86 -32.15 -11.02
C ASP A 894 41.51 -32.46 -12.49
#